data_AF-A0A6P4C807-F1
#
_entry.id   AF-A0A6P4C807-F1
#
_cell.length_a   1.000
_cell.length_b   1.000
_cell.length_c   1.000
_cell.angle_alpha   90.00
_cell.angle_beta   90.00
_cell.angle_gamma   90.00
#
_symmetry.space_group_name_H-M   'P 1'
#
loop_
_entity.id
_entity.type
_entity.pdbx_description
1 polymer ?
#
loop_
_entity_poly.entity_id
_entity_poly.type
_entity_poly.pdbx_seq_one_letter_code
_entity_poly.pdbx_strand_id
1 'polypeptide(L)'
;KVIPSLDNNNNNNNNNDAIHDEHHQPTTTAAAATATRFSILQQSLRPITLKFEDVSYSISFPRKKKNGCFMHQEPKHRRKILSGVTGVARPGELTAMLGPSGSGKTTLLTALAGRLVGKVSGSITYNGRHDTAAVKRKIGFVSQDDVLYPHLTVQETLNYAAMLRLPKTLTKEEKLQHADAIIAELGLTRCRNSPVGGGVSIIRGISGGERKRVSIGLEMLINPSLLFLDEPTSGLDSTTAQLIVSVVRGLARGGRTVVTTIHQPSSRLYRMFDKVVVLSDGHPIYSGQSGRVMEYLESIGYAPAFNFVNPADFLLDLANGIVADVKHEDNAEHHEDQASIKQSLISSYKKNLYPALKEEIQRNNIDSVISSGTPRSSDNQWNTTWWEQLKVLLKRGLQERRHESFSGLRIFQVLSVSILSGLLWWHCDHSHIQDQVGLLFFFSIFWGFFPLFNAIFAFPLERPMLVKERSSGMYHLSSYYVARMLGDLPMELVLPTIFVSISYWMGGLKPSVVTFVLTLLIMLFNVLVSQGIGLALGAILMDVKQATTLASVTMLVFLLAGGYYIQHMPPFIEWLKYVSFSHYCYKLLVGVQYPENDVYDCGHGLLCRVRDFPAIKCLGIENLWEDVATLTLMLIGYRVVAYLALRMGQPH
;
A
#
# COMPACT_ATOMS: atom_id res chain seq x y z
N LYS A 1 56.75 25.59 -6.25
CA LYS A 1 58.02 26.36 -6.24
C LYS A 1 58.38 26.59 -4.77
N VAL A 2 59.57 26.12 -4.37
CA VAL A 2 60.23 26.27 -3.07
C VAL A 2 59.75 25.37 -1.92
N ILE A 3 60.47 24.25 -1.75
CA ILE A 3 60.82 23.60 -0.48
C ILE A 3 62.23 24.12 -0.12
N PRO A 4 62.59 24.24 1.17
CA PRO A 4 63.70 23.43 1.73
C PRO A 4 63.32 22.85 3.12
N SER A 5 63.53 21.56 3.45
CA SER A 5 64.80 20.89 3.81
C SER A 5 65.47 21.55 5.03
N LEU A 6 65.71 20.91 6.18
CA LEU A 6 66.58 19.76 6.44
C LEU A 6 66.53 19.39 7.95
N ASP A 7 66.94 18.14 8.24
CA ASP A 7 67.71 17.71 9.42
C ASP A 7 67.08 17.71 10.83
N ASN A 8 67.41 16.83 11.77
CA ASN A 8 68.04 15.50 11.82
C ASN A 8 67.97 15.08 13.31
N ASN A 9 68.16 13.78 13.60
CA ASN A 9 68.70 13.22 14.84
C ASN A 9 67.89 13.12 16.16
N ASN A 10 67.64 11.84 16.49
CA ASN A 10 68.15 11.09 17.65
C ASN A 10 67.69 11.38 19.09
N ASN A 11 67.27 10.24 19.68
CA ASN A 11 67.62 9.70 20.99
C ASN A 11 66.87 10.15 22.26
N ASN A 12 66.17 9.14 22.78
CA ASN A 12 66.29 8.57 24.12
C ASN A 12 65.83 9.35 25.36
N ASN A 13 65.23 8.52 26.21
CA ASN A 13 65.20 8.52 27.67
C ASN A 13 64.01 9.18 28.38
N ASN A 14 63.21 8.25 28.91
CA ASN A 14 62.94 8.04 30.33
C ASN A 14 62.11 9.06 31.12
N ASN A 15 61.12 8.46 31.77
CA ASN A 15 60.64 8.73 33.13
C ASN A 15 59.87 10.04 33.35
N ASN A 16 58.56 9.91 33.59
CA ASN A 16 58.04 9.94 34.96
C ASN A 16 56.50 9.80 34.98
N ASP A 17 56.07 8.89 35.85
CA ASP A 17 55.00 9.05 36.82
C ASP A 17 53.59 9.50 36.38
N ALA A 18 52.76 8.47 36.30
CA ALA A 18 51.42 8.38 36.89
C ALA A 18 50.82 9.66 37.49
N ILE A 19 49.83 10.21 36.80
CA ILE A 19 48.69 10.88 37.43
C ILE A 19 47.43 10.24 36.87
N HIS A 20 46.67 9.63 37.77
CA HIS A 20 45.33 9.11 37.53
C HIS A 20 44.40 10.27 37.18
N ASP A 21 43.86 10.28 35.96
CA ASP A 21 42.61 10.95 35.65
C ASP A 21 41.64 9.93 35.04
N GLU A 22 40.63 9.58 35.83
CA GLU A 22 39.46 8.82 35.40
C GLU A 22 38.66 9.64 34.38
N HIS A 23 38.85 9.34 33.09
CA HIS A 23 37.86 9.68 32.07
C HIS A 23 37.27 8.39 31.49
N HIS A 24 36.03 8.12 31.88
CA HIS A 24 35.11 7.20 31.21
C HIS A 24 35.05 7.51 29.70
N GLN A 25 35.77 6.74 28.88
CA GLN A 25 35.52 6.63 27.45
C GLN A 25 34.29 5.74 27.21
N PRO A 26 33.27 6.19 26.45
CA PRO A 26 32.17 5.33 26.07
C PRO A 26 32.62 4.35 24.98
N THR A 27 32.51 3.06 25.29
CA THR A 27 32.32 1.90 24.41
C THR A 27 32.21 2.17 22.89
N THR A 28 33.33 2.37 22.20
CA THR A 28 33.39 2.44 20.72
C THR A 28 33.48 1.05 20.07
N THR A 29 33.90 0.02 20.80
CA THR A 29 34.06 -1.36 20.29
C THR A 29 32.74 -2.13 20.18
N ALA A 30 31.77 -1.87 21.05
CA ALA A 30 30.47 -2.55 21.03
C ALA A 30 29.59 -2.09 19.84
N ALA A 31 29.61 -0.80 19.50
CA ALA A 31 28.87 -0.26 18.36
C ALA A 31 29.41 -0.76 17.01
N ALA A 32 30.73 -0.88 16.86
CA ALA A 32 31.37 -1.41 15.66
C ALA A 32 31.07 -2.92 15.45
N ALA A 33 31.07 -3.70 16.54
CA ALA A 33 30.71 -5.13 16.52
C ALA A 33 29.21 -5.37 16.21
N THR A 34 28.34 -4.45 16.66
CA THR A 34 26.90 -4.51 16.38
C THR A 34 26.59 -4.10 14.94
N ALA A 35 27.30 -3.10 14.40
CA ALA A 35 27.19 -2.70 12.99
C ALA A 35 27.66 -3.80 12.03
N THR A 36 28.67 -4.60 12.42
CA THR A 36 29.13 -5.75 11.62
C THR A 36 28.15 -6.92 11.63
N ARG A 37 27.36 -7.11 12.69
CA ARG A 37 26.37 -8.21 12.78
C ARG A 37 25.18 -8.04 11.83
N PHE A 38 24.85 -6.79 11.48
CA PHE A 38 23.64 -6.43 10.72
C PHE A 38 23.92 -5.86 9.33
N SER A 39 25.17 -5.93 8.85
CA SER A 39 25.54 -5.39 7.54
C SER A 39 24.80 -6.12 6.42
N ILE A 40 23.99 -5.40 5.65
CA ILE A 40 23.32 -5.93 4.46
C ILE A 40 24.34 -6.15 3.34
N LEU A 41 25.50 -5.49 3.36
CA LEU A 41 26.52 -5.72 2.34
C LEU A 41 27.28 -7.03 2.52
N GLN A 42 27.15 -7.71 3.67
CA GLN A 42 27.72 -9.04 3.90
C GLN A 42 26.87 -10.20 3.34
N GLN A 43 27.53 -11.36 3.21
CA GLN A 43 27.08 -12.57 2.51
C GLN A 43 25.64 -12.99 2.83
N SER A 44 24.83 -13.20 1.78
CA SER A 44 23.60 -13.97 1.89
C SER A 44 23.89 -15.34 2.50
N LEU A 45 23.30 -15.64 3.66
CA LEU A 45 23.49 -16.91 4.37
C LEU A 45 23.01 -18.13 3.55
N ARG A 46 22.20 -17.92 2.50
CA ARG A 46 21.66 -18.96 1.62
C ARG A 46 21.49 -18.44 0.18
N PRO A 47 22.47 -18.62 -0.71
CA PRO A 47 22.34 -18.23 -2.12
C PRO A 47 21.14 -18.95 -2.81
N ILE A 48 20.37 -18.22 -3.64
CA ILE A 48 19.23 -18.77 -4.40
C ILE A 48 19.48 -18.62 -5.90
N THR A 49 19.66 -19.71 -6.62
CA THR A 49 19.60 -19.73 -8.08
C THR A 49 18.14 -19.80 -8.51
N LEU A 50 17.69 -18.78 -9.24
CA LEU A 50 16.37 -18.73 -9.86
C LEU A 50 16.44 -19.34 -11.26
N LYS A 51 15.59 -20.32 -11.55
CA LYS A 51 15.43 -20.89 -12.88
C LYS A 51 13.98 -20.83 -13.31
N PHE A 52 13.75 -20.51 -14.57
CA PHE A 52 12.42 -20.49 -15.16
C PHE A 52 12.48 -21.08 -16.56
N GLU A 53 11.57 -22.01 -16.85
CA GLU A 53 11.49 -22.77 -18.10
C GLU A 53 10.09 -22.65 -18.69
N ASP A 54 10.04 -22.23 -19.95
CA ASP A 54 8.85 -22.11 -20.79
C ASP A 54 7.70 -21.32 -20.13
N VAL A 55 8.05 -20.29 -19.35
CA VAL A 55 7.06 -19.49 -18.61
C VAL A 55 6.13 -18.77 -19.58
N SER A 56 4.84 -19.09 -19.48
CA SER A 56 3.79 -18.53 -20.31
C SER A 56 2.64 -18.03 -19.44
N TYR A 57 2.07 -16.90 -19.80
CA TYR A 57 0.97 -16.28 -19.07
C TYR A 57 -0.09 -15.74 -20.02
N SER A 58 -1.35 -15.97 -19.69
CA SER A 58 -2.50 -15.52 -20.46
C SER A 58 -3.56 -14.94 -19.52
N ILE A 59 -4.08 -13.78 -19.89
CA ILE A 59 -5.21 -13.16 -19.20
C ILE A 59 -6.50 -13.46 -19.93
N SER A 60 -7.54 -13.79 -19.17
CA SER A 60 -8.89 -13.96 -19.69
C SER A 60 -9.71 -12.71 -19.41
N PHE A 61 -10.17 -12.04 -20.47
CA PHE A 61 -11.07 -10.90 -20.32
C PHE A 61 -12.53 -11.36 -20.37
N PRO A 62 -13.37 -10.96 -19.40
CA PRO A 62 -14.81 -11.07 -19.56
C PRO A 62 -15.26 -10.03 -20.61
N ARG A 63 -15.76 -10.47 -21.76
CA ARG A 63 -16.30 -9.57 -22.77
C ARG A 63 -17.70 -9.12 -22.33
N LYS A 64 -17.85 -7.87 -21.86
CA LYS A 64 -19.18 -7.27 -21.62
C LYS A 64 -19.63 -6.56 -22.89
N LYS A 65 -20.60 -7.13 -23.62
CA LYS A 65 -21.35 -6.40 -24.66
C LYS A 65 -22.68 -5.96 -24.02
N LYS A 66 -22.99 -4.66 -24.08
CA LYS A 66 -24.32 -4.13 -23.73
C LYS A 66 -25.27 -4.41 -24.90
N ASN A 67 -25.82 -5.62 -24.97
CA ASN A 67 -27.02 -5.88 -25.75
C ASN A 67 -28.11 -6.32 -24.76
N GLY A 68 -29.32 -5.77 -24.88
CA GLY A 68 -30.36 -5.75 -23.85
C GLY A 68 -30.73 -7.10 -23.23
N CYS A 69 -31.14 -7.02 -21.95
CA CYS A 69 -31.82 -7.97 -21.04
C CYS A 69 -31.46 -9.48 -21.01
N PHE A 70 -30.69 -10.04 -21.93
CA PHE A 70 -30.36 -11.47 -21.92
C PHE A 70 -28.85 -11.69 -21.81
N MET A 71 -28.43 -12.22 -20.67
CA MET A 71 -27.03 -12.49 -20.35
C MET A 71 -26.58 -13.83 -20.95
N HIS A 72 -26.18 -13.84 -22.22
CA HIS A 72 -25.46 -14.98 -22.81
C HIS A 72 -23.97 -14.93 -22.40
N GLN A 73 -23.48 -15.96 -21.69
CA GLN A 73 -22.05 -16.13 -21.42
C GLN A 73 -21.34 -16.74 -22.64
N GLU A 74 -20.66 -15.90 -23.43
CA GLU A 74 -19.73 -16.36 -24.46
C GLU A 74 -18.34 -16.74 -23.87
N PRO A 75 -17.54 -17.55 -24.60
CA PRO A 75 -16.21 -17.96 -24.14
C PRO A 75 -15.27 -16.77 -23.89
N LYS A 76 -14.58 -16.78 -22.75
CA LYS A 76 -13.63 -15.75 -22.33
C LYS A 76 -12.49 -15.62 -23.36
N HIS A 77 -12.32 -14.45 -23.98
CA HIS A 77 -11.19 -14.17 -24.86
C HIS A 77 -9.87 -14.20 -24.07
N ARG A 78 -8.93 -15.05 -24.47
CA ARG A 78 -7.62 -15.20 -23.81
C ARG A 78 -6.57 -14.44 -24.60
N ARG A 79 -5.95 -13.43 -23.99
CA ARG A 79 -4.77 -12.75 -24.56
C ARG A 79 -3.52 -13.32 -23.89
N LYS A 80 -2.62 -13.88 -24.69
CA LYS A 80 -1.31 -14.33 -24.22
C LYS A 80 -0.38 -13.13 -24.06
N ILE A 81 0.20 -12.96 -22.87
CA ILE A 81 1.14 -11.87 -22.56
C ILE A 81 2.58 -12.38 -22.59
N LEU A 82 2.81 -13.60 -22.08
CA LEU A 82 4.13 -14.23 -22.08
C LEU A 82 4.09 -15.55 -22.84
N SER A 83 5.10 -15.80 -23.66
CA SER A 83 5.19 -16.92 -24.59
C SER A 83 6.51 -17.68 -24.45
N GLY A 84 6.59 -18.55 -23.46
CA GLY A 84 7.67 -19.52 -23.33
C GLY A 84 9.01 -18.87 -23.00
N VAL A 85 9.06 -18.08 -21.93
CA VAL A 85 10.31 -17.41 -21.51
C VAL A 85 11.15 -18.37 -20.66
N THR A 86 12.43 -18.52 -21.02
CA THR A 86 13.38 -19.41 -20.34
C THR A 86 14.67 -18.69 -19.94
N GLY A 87 15.16 -18.95 -18.73
CA GLY A 87 16.36 -18.30 -18.22
C GLY A 87 16.76 -18.74 -16.81
N VAL A 88 17.94 -18.26 -16.40
CA VAL A 88 18.58 -18.56 -15.12
C VAL A 88 19.20 -17.28 -14.56
N ALA A 89 19.00 -16.99 -13.28
CA ALA A 89 19.70 -15.93 -12.55
C ALA A 89 20.44 -16.53 -11.36
N ARG A 90 21.73 -16.20 -11.22
CA ARG A 90 22.59 -16.80 -10.18
C ARG A 90 22.88 -15.84 -9.02
N PRO A 91 23.27 -16.37 -7.86
CA PRO A 91 23.80 -15.57 -6.75
C PRO A 91 25.05 -14.81 -7.19
N GLY A 92 25.18 -13.55 -6.76
CA GLY A 92 26.32 -12.71 -7.16
C GLY A 92 26.12 -11.93 -8.45
N GLU A 93 25.12 -12.31 -9.26
CA GLU A 93 24.86 -11.69 -10.57
C GLU A 93 23.71 -10.67 -10.48
N LEU A 94 23.89 -9.54 -11.17
CA LEU A 94 22.83 -8.58 -11.48
C LEU A 94 22.26 -8.87 -12.87
N THR A 95 21.04 -9.41 -12.91
CA THR A 95 20.31 -9.71 -14.15
C THR A 95 19.36 -8.58 -14.50
N ALA A 96 19.52 -7.98 -15.69
CA ALA A 96 18.61 -6.97 -16.21
C ALA A 96 17.63 -7.54 -17.25
N MET A 97 16.36 -7.17 -17.14
CA MET A 97 15.33 -7.43 -18.14
C MET A 97 15.10 -6.17 -18.96
N LEU A 98 15.37 -6.26 -20.26
CA LEU A 98 15.23 -5.18 -21.23
C LEU A 98 14.13 -5.52 -22.24
N GLY A 99 13.61 -4.50 -22.90
CA GLY A 99 12.57 -4.63 -23.90
C GLY A 99 11.66 -3.39 -23.94
N PRO A 100 10.93 -3.18 -25.03
CA PRO A 100 10.07 -2.02 -25.17
C PRO A 100 8.88 -2.02 -24.20
N SER A 101 8.19 -0.90 -24.12
CA SER A 101 6.96 -0.77 -23.34
C SER A 101 5.94 -1.82 -23.81
N GLY A 102 5.30 -2.53 -22.87
CA GLY A 102 4.33 -3.58 -23.21
C GLY A 102 4.92 -4.94 -23.59
N SER A 103 6.24 -5.13 -23.62
CA SER A 103 6.86 -6.41 -23.98
C SER A 103 6.70 -7.54 -22.93
N GLY A 104 6.12 -7.23 -21.77
CA GLY A 104 5.86 -8.20 -20.70
C GLY A 104 6.89 -8.25 -19.57
N LYS A 105 7.87 -7.32 -19.52
CA LYS A 105 8.92 -7.24 -18.47
C LYS A 105 8.37 -7.32 -17.04
N THR A 106 7.53 -6.36 -16.65
CA THR A 106 6.88 -6.31 -15.33
C THR A 106 6.02 -7.55 -15.08
N THR A 107 5.35 -8.07 -16.12
CA THR A 107 4.54 -9.30 -16.00
C THR A 107 5.41 -10.51 -15.70
N LEU A 108 6.55 -10.67 -16.39
CA LEU A 108 7.51 -11.74 -16.14
C LEU A 108 8.11 -11.60 -14.73
N LEU A 109 8.56 -10.41 -14.36
CA LEU A 109 9.11 -10.14 -13.03
C LEU A 109 8.11 -10.50 -11.91
N THR A 110 6.86 -10.09 -12.07
CA THR A 110 5.77 -10.39 -11.12
C THR A 110 5.43 -11.89 -11.08
N ALA A 111 5.51 -12.58 -12.23
CA ALA A 111 5.34 -14.04 -12.31
C ALA A 111 6.46 -14.78 -11.57
N LEU A 112 7.72 -14.35 -11.76
CA LEU A 112 8.89 -14.93 -11.09
C LEU A 112 8.92 -14.65 -9.58
N ALA A 113 8.24 -13.60 -9.13
CA ALA A 113 8.04 -13.32 -7.71
C ALA A 113 6.86 -14.11 -7.10
N GLY A 114 6.10 -14.87 -7.90
CA GLY A 114 4.93 -15.61 -7.44
C GLY A 114 3.77 -14.71 -6.99
N ARG A 115 3.72 -13.47 -7.49
CA ARG A 115 2.72 -12.43 -7.14
C ARG A 115 1.65 -12.23 -8.22
N LEU A 116 1.76 -12.96 -9.33
CA LEU A 116 0.87 -12.81 -10.48
C LEU A 116 -0.44 -13.59 -10.25
N VAL A 117 -1.57 -12.95 -10.50
CA VAL A 117 -2.90 -13.56 -10.35
C VAL A 117 -3.26 -14.33 -11.62
N GLY A 118 -3.54 -15.63 -11.50
CA GLY A 118 -4.00 -16.46 -12.62
C GLY A 118 -3.10 -17.68 -12.89
N LYS A 119 -3.38 -18.40 -13.99
CA LYS A 119 -2.66 -19.62 -14.34
C LYS A 119 -1.39 -19.29 -15.12
N VAL A 120 -0.26 -19.28 -14.42
CA VAL A 120 1.08 -19.30 -15.04
C VAL A 120 1.36 -20.74 -15.49
N SER A 121 1.80 -20.91 -16.74
CA SER A 121 2.26 -22.20 -17.29
C SER A 121 3.78 -22.19 -17.40
N GLY A 122 4.41 -23.36 -17.44
CA GLY A 122 5.86 -23.51 -17.36
C GLY A 122 6.33 -23.90 -15.95
N SER A 123 7.63 -23.93 -15.74
CA SER A 123 8.25 -24.30 -14.47
C SER A 123 9.11 -23.16 -13.93
N ILE A 124 8.83 -22.73 -12.70
CA ILE A 124 9.67 -21.79 -11.95
C ILE A 124 10.21 -22.53 -10.74
N THR A 125 11.54 -22.55 -10.60
CA THR A 125 12.22 -23.23 -9.50
C THR A 125 13.26 -22.32 -8.84
N TYR A 126 13.36 -22.44 -7.52
CA TYR A 126 14.32 -21.76 -6.66
C TYR A 126 15.21 -22.84 -6.05
N ASN A 127 16.48 -22.90 -6.43
CA ASN A 127 17.38 -24.01 -6.08
C ASN A 127 16.79 -25.40 -6.40
N GLY A 128 16.12 -25.54 -7.55
CA GLY A 128 15.51 -26.81 -7.99
C GLY A 128 14.18 -27.15 -7.32
N ARG A 129 13.68 -26.34 -6.37
CA ARG A 129 12.38 -26.54 -5.71
C ARG A 129 11.33 -25.57 -6.25
N HIS A 130 10.09 -26.02 -6.35
CA HIS A 130 8.97 -25.17 -6.76
C HIS A 130 8.62 -24.11 -5.70
N ASP A 131 7.86 -23.11 -6.16
CA ASP A 131 7.37 -22.01 -5.35
C ASP A 131 6.62 -22.50 -4.08
N THR A 132 7.19 -22.22 -2.91
CA THR A 132 6.59 -22.51 -1.61
C THR A 132 6.42 -21.21 -0.82
N ALA A 133 5.42 -21.14 0.05
CA ALA A 133 5.18 -19.94 0.88
C ALA A 133 6.43 -19.49 1.67
N ALA A 134 7.27 -20.45 2.08
CA ALA A 134 8.56 -20.22 2.72
C ALA A 134 9.56 -19.46 1.83
N VAL A 135 9.60 -19.78 0.54
CA VAL A 135 10.46 -19.11 -0.45
C VAL A 135 9.92 -17.70 -0.74
N LYS A 136 8.60 -17.54 -0.91
CA LYS A 136 7.98 -16.21 -1.13
C LYS A 136 8.32 -15.21 -0.04
N ARG A 137 8.37 -15.65 1.22
CA ARG A 137 8.75 -14.79 2.37
C ARG A 137 10.22 -14.36 2.37
N LYS A 138 11.08 -15.04 1.60
CA LYS A 138 12.52 -14.76 1.46
C LYS A 138 12.85 -13.99 0.18
N ILE A 139 11.83 -13.67 -0.61
CA ILE A 139 11.92 -12.85 -1.82
C ILE A 139 11.62 -11.40 -1.45
N GLY A 140 12.55 -10.49 -1.75
CA GLY A 140 12.29 -9.06 -1.76
C GLY A 140 11.73 -8.64 -3.12
N PHE A 141 10.73 -7.77 -3.13
CA PHE A 141 10.19 -7.23 -4.38
C PHE A 141 9.91 -5.74 -4.22
N VAL A 142 10.63 -4.94 -4.99
CA VAL A 142 10.48 -3.49 -5.05
C VAL A 142 9.62 -3.15 -6.27
N SER A 143 8.43 -2.60 -6.03
CA SER A 143 7.52 -2.14 -7.09
C SER A 143 8.06 -0.92 -7.84
N GLN A 144 7.53 -0.68 -9.04
CA GLN A 144 7.81 0.53 -9.82
C GLN A 144 7.45 1.78 -9.02
N ASP A 145 6.20 1.86 -8.55
CA ASP A 145 5.72 2.95 -7.70
C ASP A 145 6.17 2.81 -6.24
N ASP A 146 6.74 3.90 -5.70
CA ASP A 146 7.15 4.01 -4.31
C ASP A 146 5.96 4.39 -3.41
N VAL A 147 5.12 3.42 -3.08
CA VAL A 147 4.01 3.65 -2.12
C VAL A 147 4.56 3.68 -0.69
N LEU A 148 4.60 4.86 -0.07
CA LEU A 148 5.08 5.11 1.30
C LEU A 148 4.14 6.09 2.00
N TYR A 149 4.17 6.11 3.34
CA TYR A 149 3.41 7.09 4.12
C TYR A 149 4.10 8.46 4.06
N PRO A 150 3.44 9.53 3.59
CA PRO A 150 4.08 10.82 3.36
C PRO A 150 4.43 11.57 4.64
N HIS A 151 3.67 11.38 5.73
CA HIS A 151 3.88 12.11 6.99
C HIS A 151 4.93 11.46 7.89
N LEU A 152 5.27 10.20 7.67
CA LEU A 152 6.32 9.51 8.42
C LEU A 152 7.71 9.93 7.93
N THR A 153 8.67 9.95 8.86
CA THR A 153 10.08 10.10 8.53
C THR A 153 10.67 8.82 7.94
N VAL A 154 11.83 8.93 7.28
CA VAL A 154 12.59 7.77 6.78
C VAL A 154 12.86 6.76 7.89
N GLN A 155 13.30 7.25 9.06
CA GLN A 155 13.57 6.41 10.21
C GLN A 155 12.31 5.72 10.74
N GLU A 156 11.21 6.44 10.91
CA GLU A 156 9.96 5.86 11.40
C GLU A 156 9.42 4.79 10.44
N THR A 157 9.50 5.05 9.13
CA THR A 157 9.07 4.13 8.09
C THR A 157 9.82 2.80 8.18
N LEU A 158 11.15 2.83 8.31
CA LEU A 158 11.97 1.63 8.46
C LEU A 158 11.79 0.96 9.84
N ASN A 159 11.64 1.74 10.91
CA ASN A 159 11.39 1.21 12.26
C ASN A 159 10.06 0.44 12.35
N TYR A 160 8.99 1.01 11.80
CA TYR A 160 7.69 0.36 11.76
C TYR A 160 7.73 -0.92 10.93
N ALA A 161 8.38 -0.89 9.77
CA ALA A 161 8.56 -2.09 8.96
C ALA A 161 9.44 -3.14 9.65
N ALA A 162 10.50 -2.73 10.35
CA ALA A 162 11.38 -3.62 11.12
C ALA A 162 10.60 -4.33 12.22
N MET A 163 9.77 -3.60 12.98
CA MET A 163 8.94 -4.18 14.04
C MET A 163 7.92 -5.20 13.51
N LEU A 164 7.40 -5.01 12.29
CA LEU A 164 6.41 -5.90 11.67
C LEU A 164 7.03 -7.12 10.97
N ARG A 165 8.19 -6.96 10.32
CA ARG A 165 8.84 -7.99 9.49
C ARG A 165 9.88 -8.84 10.21
N LEU A 166 10.63 -8.27 11.16
CA LEU A 166 11.71 -8.99 11.84
C LEU A 166 11.17 -9.99 12.87
N PRO A 167 11.83 -11.14 13.06
CA PRO A 167 11.38 -12.20 13.96
C PRO A 167 11.34 -11.74 15.42
N LYS A 168 10.49 -12.37 16.23
CA LYS A 168 10.38 -12.16 17.70
C LYS A 168 11.65 -12.49 18.47
N THR A 169 12.56 -13.26 17.90
CA THR A 169 13.83 -13.60 18.54
C THR A 169 14.71 -12.37 18.79
N LEU A 170 14.50 -11.30 18.01
CA LEU A 170 15.19 -10.03 18.18
C LEU A 170 14.43 -9.13 19.14
N THR A 171 15.15 -8.48 20.05
CA THR A 171 14.58 -7.44 20.93
C THR A 171 14.15 -6.23 20.11
N LYS A 172 13.32 -5.36 20.70
CA LYS A 172 12.87 -4.15 20.02
C LYS A 172 14.07 -3.26 19.68
N GLU A 173 15.03 -3.14 20.58
CA GLU A 173 16.24 -2.35 20.43
C GLU A 173 17.10 -2.90 19.28
N GLU A 174 17.29 -4.22 19.20
CA GLU A 174 17.99 -4.86 18.08
C GLU A 174 17.29 -4.62 16.74
N LYS A 175 15.95 -4.64 16.70
CA LYS A 175 15.19 -4.34 15.47
C LYS A 175 15.40 -2.89 15.01
N LEU A 176 15.48 -1.94 15.94
CA LEU A 176 15.74 -0.54 15.64
C LEU A 176 17.19 -0.32 15.17
N GLN A 177 18.16 -0.98 15.83
CA GLN A 177 19.56 -0.96 15.41
C GLN A 177 19.74 -1.54 14.00
N HIS A 178 19.03 -2.62 13.68
CA HIS A 178 19.01 -3.20 12.34
C HIS A 178 18.51 -2.17 11.31
N ALA A 179 17.37 -1.51 11.59
CA ALA A 179 16.85 -0.46 10.72
C ALA A 179 17.84 0.71 10.53
N ASP A 180 18.51 1.13 11.60
CA ASP A 180 19.52 2.18 11.55
C ASP A 180 20.76 1.78 10.71
N ALA A 181 21.17 0.51 10.76
CA ALA A 181 22.22 0.00 9.88
C ALA A 181 21.84 0.09 8.40
N ILE A 182 20.58 -0.22 8.06
CA ILE A 182 20.06 -0.08 6.69
C ILE A 182 20.10 1.37 6.21
N ILE A 183 19.72 2.31 7.07
CA ILE A 183 19.76 3.74 6.75
C ILE A 183 21.19 4.17 6.41
N ALA A 184 22.17 3.72 7.21
CA ALA A 184 23.57 4.03 6.98
C ALA A 184 24.09 3.43 5.66
N GLU A 185 23.82 2.14 5.41
CA GLU A 185 24.33 1.45 4.22
C GLU A 185 23.72 1.92 2.90
N LEU A 186 22.46 2.34 2.91
CA LEU A 186 21.82 2.92 1.73
C LEU A 186 22.16 4.42 1.56
N GLY A 187 23.00 4.99 2.43
CA GLY A 187 23.39 6.40 2.36
C GLY A 187 22.21 7.36 2.59
N LEU A 188 21.31 7.00 3.50
CA LEU A 188 20.11 7.76 3.88
C LEU A 188 20.29 8.54 5.19
N THR A 189 21.49 8.54 5.78
CA THR A 189 21.78 9.18 7.07
C THR A 189 21.39 10.66 7.11
N ARG A 190 21.61 11.40 6.01
CA ARG A 190 21.28 12.84 5.92
C ARG A 190 19.78 13.13 5.98
N CYS A 191 18.95 12.24 5.45
CA CYS A 191 17.50 12.40 5.38
C CYS A 191 16.74 11.50 6.38
N ARG A 192 17.45 10.92 7.37
CA ARG A 192 16.90 10.01 8.40
C ARG A 192 15.65 10.57 9.09
N ASN A 193 15.69 11.83 9.50
CA ASN A 193 14.62 12.52 10.23
C ASN A 193 13.73 13.37 9.32
N SER A 194 13.93 13.31 8.01
CA SER A 194 13.12 14.05 7.05
C SER A 194 11.84 13.27 6.74
N PRO A 195 10.68 13.94 6.59
CA PRO A 195 9.46 13.29 6.14
C PRO A 195 9.67 12.73 4.73
N VAL A 196 9.11 11.55 4.46
CA VAL A 196 9.20 10.93 3.13
C VAL A 196 8.51 11.82 2.09
N GLY A 197 7.36 12.42 2.44
CA GLY A 197 6.55 13.20 1.51
C GLY A 197 6.09 12.39 0.31
N GLY A 198 5.65 13.07 -0.74
CA GLY A 198 5.06 12.42 -1.92
C GLY A 198 4.90 13.36 -3.11
N GLY A 199 4.89 12.80 -4.32
CA GLY A 199 4.77 13.59 -5.57
C GLY A 199 3.39 14.23 -5.79
N VAL A 200 2.39 13.83 -5.01
CA VAL A 200 1.00 14.32 -5.07
C VAL A 200 0.58 15.03 -3.77
N SER A 201 1.38 14.91 -2.70
CA SER A 201 1.10 15.54 -1.41
C SER A 201 1.69 16.96 -1.36
N ILE A 202 0.97 17.89 -0.73
CA ILE A 202 1.40 19.28 -0.49
C ILE A 202 2.72 19.36 0.31
N ILE A 203 3.10 18.26 0.98
CA ILE A 203 4.27 18.19 1.84
C ILE A 203 5.53 17.91 1.03
N ARG A 204 6.45 18.87 1.04
CA ARG A 204 7.81 18.71 0.54
C ARG A 204 8.54 17.64 1.36
N GLY A 205 9.03 16.59 0.70
CA GLY A 205 9.75 15.48 1.31
C GLY A 205 11.13 15.25 0.71
N ILE A 206 11.62 14.02 0.82
CA ILE A 206 12.90 13.57 0.26
C ILE A 206 12.88 13.51 -1.27
N SER A 207 14.06 13.46 -1.90
CA SER A 207 14.19 13.34 -3.35
C SER A 207 13.67 11.99 -3.87
N GLY A 208 13.33 11.92 -5.17
CA GLY A 208 12.87 10.68 -5.80
C GLY A 208 13.87 9.51 -5.65
N GLY A 209 15.17 9.78 -5.80
CA GLY A 209 16.21 8.77 -5.61
C GLY A 209 16.38 8.31 -4.17
N GLU A 210 16.26 9.22 -3.19
CA GLU A 210 16.22 8.84 -1.76
C GLU A 210 14.99 8.00 -1.46
N ARG A 211 13.82 8.38 -1.97
CA ARG A 211 12.58 7.63 -1.81
C ARG A 211 12.70 6.21 -2.36
N LYS A 212 13.33 6.04 -3.52
CA LYS A 212 13.57 4.70 -4.08
C LYS A 212 14.50 3.86 -3.21
N ARG A 213 15.54 4.47 -2.63
CA ARG A 213 16.42 3.80 -1.66
C ARG A 213 15.66 3.39 -0.40
N VAL A 214 14.72 4.20 0.10
CA VAL A 214 13.84 3.81 1.22
C VAL A 214 13.00 2.59 0.85
N SER A 215 12.41 2.55 -0.34
CA SER A 215 11.67 1.37 -0.83
C SER A 215 12.55 0.11 -0.92
N ILE A 216 13.80 0.23 -1.36
CA ILE A 216 14.77 -0.88 -1.35
C ILE A 216 15.07 -1.30 0.09
N GLY A 217 15.32 -0.34 0.99
CA GLY A 217 15.59 -0.60 2.41
C GLY A 217 14.47 -1.35 3.13
N LEU A 218 13.21 -1.07 2.81
CA LEU A 218 12.06 -1.79 3.36
C LEU A 218 12.09 -3.29 3.02
N GLU A 219 12.54 -3.65 1.83
CA GLU A 219 12.70 -5.04 1.41
C GLU A 219 14.00 -5.65 1.96
N MET A 220 15.05 -4.86 2.13
CA MET A 220 16.31 -5.33 2.72
C MET A 220 16.24 -5.63 4.22
N LEU A 221 15.22 -5.16 4.93
CA LEU A 221 15.00 -5.48 6.35
C LEU A 221 15.04 -6.98 6.65
N ILE A 222 14.46 -7.81 5.78
CA ILE A 222 14.43 -9.27 5.96
C ILE A 222 15.69 -9.98 5.41
N ASN A 223 16.67 -9.21 4.92
CA ASN A 223 17.86 -9.70 4.23
C ASN A 223 17.55 -10.79 3.18
N PRO A 224 16.77 -10.45 2.12
CA PRO A 224 16.31 -11.42 1.14
C PRO A 224 17.49 -11.95 0.31
N SER A 225 17.47 -13.25 0.02
CA SER A 225 18.49 -13.89 -0.83
C SER A 225 18.23 -13.70 -2.32
N LEU A 226 16.97 -13.41 -2.69
CA LEU A 226 16.52 -13.08 -4.03
C LEU A 226 15.76 -11.75 -3.99
N LEU A 227 16.20 -10.78 -4.79
CA LEU A 227 15.63 -9.43 -4.86
C LEU A 227 15.17 -9.13 -6.29
N PHE A 228 13.89 -8.80 -6.43
CA PHE A 228 13.31 -8.29 -7.66
C PHE A 228 13.11 -6.77 -7.57
N LEU A 229 13.51 -6.03 -8.59
CA LEU A 229 13.26 -4.59 -8.69
C LEU A 229 12.55 -4.27 -10.01
N ASP A 230 11.38 -3.66 -9.92
CA ASP A 230 10.64 -3.21 -11.10
C ASP A 230 10.98 -1.75 -11.39
N GLU A 231 11.63 -1.52 -12.53
CA GLU A 231 12.07 -0.23 -13.08
C GLU A 231 12.65 0.72 -12.02
N PRO A 232 13.73 0.34 -11.32
CA PRO A 232 14.22 1.12 -10.19
C PRO A 232 14.83 2.47 -10.56
N THR A 233 15.06 2.72 -11.86
CA THR A 233 15.63 3.95 -12.40
C THR A 233 14.60 4.86 -13.06
N SER A 234 13.32 4.49 -13.06
CA SER A 234 12.26 5.27 -13.72
C SER A 234 12.04 6.61 -13.00
N GLY A 235 11.94 7.70 -13.77
CA GLY A 235 11.73 9.05 -13.24
C GLY A 235 12.92 9.65 -12.49
N LEU A 236 14.11 9.05 -12.57
CA LEU A 236 15.36 9.56 -11.99
C LEU A 236 16.27 10.16 -13.06
N ASP A 237 17.09 11.13 -12.67
CA ASP A 237 18.18 11.60 -13.52
C ASP A 237 19.26 10.52 -13.68
N SER A 238 20.08 10.64 -14.72
CA SER A 238 21.09 9.63 -15.07
C SER A 238 22.12 9.38 -13.98
N THR A 239 22.48 10.40 -13.18
CA THR A 239 23.47 10.27 -12.11
C THR A 239 22.89 9.53 -10.91
N THR A 240 21.67 9.88 -10.51
CA THR A 240 20.95 9.19 -9.44
C THR A 240 20.63 7.75 -9.85
N ALA A 241 20.20 7.51 -11.09
CA ALA A 241 19.96 6.16 -11.60
C ALA A 241 21.23 5.27 -11.52
N GLN A 242 22.40 5.81 -11.88
CA GLN A 242 23.67 5.10 -11.75
C GLN A 242 24.03 4.79 -10.30
N LEU A 243 23.75 5.71 -9.37
CA LEU A 243 23.94 5.49 -7.93
C LEU A 243 23.01 4.38 -7.39
N ILE A 244 21.75 4.36 -7.81
CA ILE A 244 20.82 3.28 -7.42
C ILE A 244 21.34 1.93 -7.90
N VAL A 245 21.71 1.82 -9.17
CA VAL A 245 22.20 0.54 -9.72
C VAL A 245 23.54 0.14 -9.13
N SER A 246 24.42 1.07 -8.76
CA SER A 246 25.67 0.73 -8.07
C SER A 246 25.42 0.13 -6.67
N VAL A 247 24.45 0.67 -5.92
CA VAL A 247 23.99 0.09 -4.64
C VAL A 247 23.42 -1.31 -4.87
N VAL A 248 22.51 -1.46 -5.85
CA VAL A 248 21.90 -2.76 -6.19
C VAL A 248 22.94 -3.79 -6.62
N ARG A 249 23.96 -3.38 -7.39
CA ARG A 249 25.10 -4.23 -7.75
C ARG A 249 25.95 -4.61 -6.53
N GLY A 250 26.14 -3.70 -5.58
CA GLY A 250 26.76 -3.99 -4.29
C GLY A 250 26.00 -5.07 -3.51
N LEU A 251 24.66 -4.98 -3.47
CA LEU A 251 23.80 -5.99 -2.86
C LEU A 251 23.95 -7.37 -3.53
N ALA A 252 24.01 -7.40 -4.87
CA ALA A 252 24.23 -8.63 -5.65
C ALA A 252 25.59 -9.26 -5.31
N ARG A 253 26.67 -8.47 -5.32
CA ARG A 253 28.04 -8.90 -4.95
C ARG A 253 28.13 -9.49 -3.54
N GLY A 254 27.24 -9.10 -2.63
CA GLY A 254 27.04 -9.75 -1.34
C GLY A 254 26.45 -11.17 -1.41
N GLY A 255 26.46 -11.84 -2.57
CA GLY A 255 25.97 -13.21 -2.75
C GLY A 255 24.45 -13.33 -2.90
N ARG A 256 23.75 -12.22 -3.21
CA ARG A 256 22.31 -12.21 -3.48
C ARG A 256 22.07 -12.38 -4.98
N THR A 257 20.92 -12.93 -5.33
CA THR A 257 20.46 -12.93 -6.72
C THR A 257 19.58 -11.72 -6.92
N VAL A 258 19.91 -10.88 -7.89
CA VAL A 258 19.17 -9.66 -8.15
C VAL A 258 18.68 -9.64 -9.59
N VAL A 259 17.39 -9.42 -9.76
CA VAL A 259 16.74 -9.33 -11.07
C VAL A 259 16.01 -7.99 -11.14
N THR A 260 16.33 -7.18 -12.13
CA THR A 260 15.74 -5.85 -12.30
C THR A 260 15.17 -5.66 -13.69
N THR A 261 14.03 -5.01 -13.83
CA THR A 261 13.55 -4.50 -15.14
C THR A 261 14.09 -3.09 -15.32
N ILE A 262 14.52 -2.72 -16.53
CA ILE A 262 14.99 -1.36 -16.82
C ILE A 262 14.44 -0.91 -18.16
N HIS A 263 13.87 0.29 -18.15
CA HIS A 263 13.43 1.00 -19.34
C HIS A 263 14.58 1.90 -19.81
N GLN A 264 15.16 1.56 -20.97
CA GLN A 264 16.21 2.31 -21.67
C GLN A 264 17.43 2.74 -20.80
N PRO A 265 18.34 1.81 -20.45
CA PRO A 265 19.54 2.16 -19.70
C PRO A 265 20.55 2.93 -20.55
N SER A 266 21.25 3.89 -19.92
CA SER A 266 22.43 4.52 -20.52
C SER A 266 23.56 3.50 -20.70
N SER A 267 24.50 3.78 -21.60
CA SER A 267 25.65 2.91 -21.87
C SER A 267 26.49 2.60 -20.63
N ARG A 268 26.64 3.57 -19.71
CA ARG A 268 27.31 3.38 -18.41
C ARG A 268 26.56 2.40 -17.52
N LEU A 269 25.23 2.48 -17.53
CA LEU A 269 24.36 1.62 -16.75
C LEU A 269 24.35 0.19 -17.29
N TYR A 270 24.29 0.04 -18.62
CA TYR A 270 24.31 -1.25 -19.31
C TYR A 270 25.52 -2.11 -18.92
N ARG A 271 26.71 -1.48 -18.81
CA ARG A 271 27.96 -2.15 -18.40
C ARG A 271 27.97 -2.64 -16.95
N MET A 272 27.00 -2.27 -16.13
CA MET A 272 26.90 -2.74 -14.74
C MET A 272 26.19 -4.09 -14.63
N PHE A 273 25.45 -4.53 -15.65
CA PHE A 273 24.72 -5.80 -15.65
C PHE A 273 25.64 -6.94 -16.01
N ASP A 274 25.52 -8.05 -15.27
CA ASP A 274 26.27 -9.27 -15.56
C ASP A 274 25.50 -10.12 -16.59
N LYS A 275 24.17 -10.15 -16.50
CA LYS A 275 23.27 -10.89 -17.38
C LYS A 275 22.15 -10.00 -17.90
N VAL A 276 21.72 -10.22 -19.14
CA VAL A 276 20.61 -9.51 -19.77
C VAL A 276 19.61 -10.52 -20.37
N VAL A 277 18.32 -10.24 -20.18
CA VAL A 277 17.20 -10.92 -20.83
C VAL A 277 16.42 -9.89 -21.62
N VAL A 278 16.29 -10.08 -22.93
CA VAL A 278 15.61 -9.14 -23.82
C VAL A 278 14.28 -9.74 -24.26
N LEU A 279 13.19 -8.99 -24.06
CA LEU A 279 11.83 -9.38 -24.40
C LEU A 279 11.25 -8.47 -25.49
N SER A 280 10.56 -9.06 -26.46
CA SER A 280 9.71 -8.37 -27.43
C SER A 280 8.35 -9.06 -27.53
N ASP A 281 7.27 -8.30 -27.38
CA ASP A 281 5.88 -8.80 -27.47
C ASP A 281 5.63 -10.13 -26.73
N GLY A 282 6.19 -10.27 -25.52
CA GLY A 282 6.04 -11.46 -24.67
C GLY A 282 6.98 -12.62 -24.97
N HIS A 283 7.86 -12.49 -25.98
CA HIS A 283 8.81 -13.50 -26.41
C HIS A 283 10.25 -13.09 -26.06
N PRO A 284 11.11 -14.04 -25.64
CA PRO A 284 12.53 -13.78 -25.48
C PRO A 284 13.23 -13.68 -26.85
N ILE A 285 14.06 -12.66 -27.01
CA ILE A 285 14.99 -12.51 -28.15
C ILE A 285 16.41 -12.88 -27.74
N TYR A 286 16.77 -12.63 -26.48
CA TYR A 286 18.08 -12.93 -25.94
C TYR A 286 18.01 -13.25 -24.44
N SER A 287 18.87 -14.15 -23.97
CA SER A 287 19.04 -14.47 -22.56
C SER A 287 20.46 -14.98 -22.34
N GLY A 288 21.32 -14.18 -21.71
CA GLY A 288 22.75 -14.46 -21.64
C GLY A 288 23.58 -13.33 -21.02
N GLN A 289 24.91 -13.47 -21.06
CA GLN A 289 25.84 -12.48 -20.51
C GLN A 289 25.76 -11.16 -21.28
N SER A 290 25.76 -10.03 -20.55
CA SER A 290 25.62 -8.69 -21.15
C SER A 290 26.67 -8.36 -22.22
N GLY A 291 27.90 -8.86 -22.05
CA GLY A 291 29.02 -8.63 -22.97
C GLY A 291 28.92 -9.40 -24.29
N ARG A 292 28.24 -10.55 -24.31
CA ARG A 292 28.11 -11.40 -25.51
C ARG A 292 26.88 -11.08 -26.36
N VAL A 293 26.09 -10.09 -25.96
CA VAL A 293 24.84 -9.74 -26.65
C VAL A 293 25.13 -9.24 -28.07
N MET A 294 26.12 -8.35 -28.22
CA MET A 294 26.45 -7.76 -29.53
C MET A 294 27.04 -8.81 -30.47
N GLU A 295 27.95 -9.66 -29.99
CA GLU A 295 28.50 -10.79 -30.76
C GLU A 295 27.39 -11.73 -31.27
N TYR A 296 26.39 -12.01 -30.43
CA TYR A 296 25.25 -12.82 -30.85
C TYR A 296 24.42 -12.13 -31.93
N LEU A 297 24.12 -10.84 -31.77
CA LEU A 297 23.33 -10.10 -32.76
C LEU A 297 24.06 -10.00 -34.11
N GLU A 298 25.36 -9.79 -34.10
CA GLU A 298 26.19 -9.81 -35.31
C GLU A 298 26.15 -11.18 -35.99
N SER A 299 26.19 -12.27 -35.22
CA SER A 299 26.12 -13.65 -35.76
C SER A 299 24.80 -13.98 -36.48
N ILE A 300 23.72 -13.26 -36.15
CA ILE A 300 22.40 -13.40 -36.79
C ILE A 300 22.16 -12.34 -37.87
N GLY A 301 23.16 -11.51 -38.19
CA GLY A 301 23.10 -10.51 -39.27
C GLY A 301 22.64 -9.11 -38.83
N TYR A 302 22.46 -8.85 -37.53
CA TYR A 302 22.09 -7.52 -37.03
C TYR A 302 23.30 -6.86 -36.36
N ALA A 303 23.95 -5.95 -37.08
CA ALA A 303 25.05 -5.13 -36.58
C ALA A 303 24.63 -3.65 -36.52
N PRO A 304 25.10 -2.88 -35.52
CA PRO A 304 24.83 -1.45 -35.46
C PRO A 304 25.53 -0.72 -36.62
N ALA A 305 24.87 0.28 -37.21
CA ALA A 305 25.42 1.07 -38.31
C ALA A 305 26.68 1.88 -37.93
N PHE A 306 26.87 2.16 -36.63
CA PHE A 306 28.01 2.89 -36.10
C PHE A 306 28.58 2.21 -34.84
N ASN A 307 29.91 2.20 -34.69
CA ASN A 307 30.61 1.58 -33.56
C ASN A 307 30.33 2.24 -32.18
N PHE A 308 29.69 3.42 -32.14
CA PHE A 308 29.44 4.19 -30.91
C PHE A 308 27.98 4.20 -30.47
N VAL A 309 27.14 3.29 -30.99
CA VAL A 309 25.74 3.17 -30.56
C VAL A 309 25.69 2.53 -29.16
N ASN A 310 24.80 3.03 -28.30
CA ASN A 310 24.52 2.41 -27.02
C ASN A 310 23.90 1.01 -27.27
N PRO A 311 24.53 -0.08 -26.78
CA PRO A 311 24.00 -1.43 -26.99
C PRO A 311 22.56 -1.58 -26.54
N ALA A 312 22.17 -0.92 -25.46
CA ALA A 312 20.81 -0.99 -24.93
C ALA A 312 19.78 -0.35 -25.87
N ASP A 313 20.12 0.78 -26.50
CA ASP A 313 19.23 1.46 -27.44
C ASP A 313 19.05 0.59 -28.70
N PHE A 314 20.16 0.05 -29.22
CA PHE A 314 20.13 -0.89 -30.35
C PHE A 314 19.27 -2.14 -30.06
N LEU A 315 19.38 -2.72 -28.87
CA LEU A 315 18.55 -3.86 -28.45
C LEU A 315 17.06 -3.51 -28.40
N LEU A 316 16.72 -2.30 -27.97
CA LEU A 316 15.34 -1.84 -27.89
C LEU A 316 14.76 -1.53 -29.26
N ASP A 317 15.54 -0.93 -30.16
CA ASP A 317 15.15 -0.68 -31.56
C ASP A 317 14.88 -2.00 -32.28
N LEU A 318 15.80 -2.97 -32.18
CA LEU A 318 15.59 -4.31 -32.73
C LEU A 318 14.38 -5.02 -32.10
N ALA A 319 14.19 -4.91 -30.79
CA ALA A 319 13.02 -5.47 -30.12
C ALA A 319 11.71 -4.80 -30.55
N ASN A 320 11.74 -3.54 -31.00
CA ASN A 320 10.63 -2.84 -31.64
C ASN A 320 10.45 -3.22 -33.12
N GLY A 321 11.41 -3.91 -33.73
CA GLY A 321 11.43 -4.21 -35.17
C GLY A 321 11.95 -3.05 -36.01
N ILE A 322 12.73 -2.15 -35.42
CA ILE A 322 13.40 -1.04 -36.10
C ILE A 322 14.85 -1.45 -36.34
N VAL A 323 15.25 -1.52 -37.59
CA VAL A 323 16.65 -1.66 -37.99
C VAL A 323 17.09 -0.27 -38.44
N ALA A 324 18.07 0.33 -37.76
CA ALA A 324 18.66 1.58 -38.23
C ALA A 324 19.36 1.31 -39.56
N ASP A 325 18.97 2.02 -40.63
CA ASP A 325 19.39 1.78 -42.01
C ASP A 325 20.89 1.48 -42.12
N VAL A 326 21.19 0.25 -42.49
CA VAL A 326 22.47 -0.13 -43.04
C VAL A 326 22.49 0.46 -44.45
N LYS A 327 23.35 1.46 -44.66
CA LYS A 327 23.73 2.05 -45.97
C LYS A 327 23.23 1.25 -47.19
N HIS A 328 22.10 1.67 -47.76
CA HIS A 328 21.75 1.41 -49.15
C HIS A 328 21.15 2.69 -49.76
N GLU A 329 22.04 3.62 -50.14
CA GLU A 329 21.83 4.41 -51.35
C GLU A 329 21.93 3.43 -52.53
N ASP A 330 20.81 2.79 -52.86
CA ASP A 330 20.38 2.48 -54.24
C ASP A 330 19.31 1.38 -54.23
N ASN A 331 18.10 1.81 -54.61
CA ASN A 331 16.99 1.03 -55.16
C ASN A 331 16.24 0.01 -54.28
N ALA A 332 14.92 0.13 -54.40
CA ALA A 332 13.85 -0.79 -54.03
C ALA A 332 13.41 -0.79 -52.56
N GLU A 333 12.17 -0.33 -52.38
CA GLU A 333 11.28 -0.45 -51.24
C GLU A 333 11.33 -1.85 -50.59
N HIS A 334 12.20 -2.05 -49.62
CA HIS A 334 12.07 -3.12 -48.64
C HIS A 334 11.74 -2.51 -47.28
N HIS A 335 10.50 -2.02 -47.14
CA HIS A 335 9.87 -2.01 -45.83
C HIS A 335 9.69 -3.47 -45.39
N GLU A 336 10.71 -4.08 -44.81
CA GLU A 336 10.50 -5.29 -44.02
C GLU A 336 9.48 -4.94 -42.93
N ASP A 337 8.32 -5.62 -42.98
CA ASP A 337 7.29 -5.44 -41.96
C ASP A 337 7.91 -5.66 -40.58
N GLN A 338 7.73 -4.74 -39.64
CA GLN A 338 8.26 -4.84 -38.27
C GLN A 338 7.97 -6.21 -37.61
N ALA A 339 6.86 -6.84 -37.99
CA ALA A 339 6.48 -8.18 -37.53
C ALA A 339 7.41 -9.28 -38.05
N SER A 340 7.92 -9.17 -39.29
CA SER A 340 8.84 -10.13 -39.90
C SER A 340 10.19 -10.16 -39.19
N ILE A 341 10.75 -8.98 -38.88
CA ILE A 341 12.00 -8.82 -38.12
C ILE A 341 11.87 -9.44 -36.73
N LYS A 342 10.79 -9.11 -36.01
CA LYS A 342 10.50 -9.69 -34.69
C LYS A 342 10.41 -11.21 -34.76
N GLN A 343 9.72 -11.75 -35.77
CA GLN A 343 9.57 -13.18 -35.96
C GLN A 343 10.92 -13.87 -36.27
N SER A 344 11.76 -13.23 -37.09
CA SER A 344 13.13 -13.68 -37.38
C SER A 344 13.95 -13.77 -36.08
N LEU A 345 13.98 -12.70 -35.28
CA LEU A 345 14.68 -12.65 -33.99
C LEU A 345 14.22 -13.75 -33.02
N ILE A 346 12.91 -13.98 -32.92
CA ILE A 346 12.34 -15.03 -32.08
C ILE A 346 12.74 -16.42 -32.57
N SER A 347 12.76 -16.63 -33.89
CA SER A 347 13.15 -17.91 -34.49
C SER A 347 14.64 -18.21 -34.27
N SER A 348 15.50 -17.19 -34.40
CA SER A 348 16.94 -17.27 -34.16
C SER A 348 17.24 -17.59 -32.69
N TYR A 349 16.52 -16.96 -31.74
CA TYR A 349 16.62 -17.29 -30.32
C TYR A 349 16.32 -18.77 -30.05
N LYS A 350 15.20 -19.28 -30.61
CA LYS A 350 14.78 -20.67 -30.43
C LYS A 350 15.75 -21.67 -31.03
N LYS A 351 16.41 -21.32 -32.13
CA LYS A 351 17.38 -22.19 -32.82
C LYS A 351 18.74 -22.21 -32.12
N ASN A 352 19.27 -21.04 -31.74
CA ASN A 352 20.67 -20.89 -31.34
C ASN A 352 20.87 -20.88 -29.81
N LEU A 353 20.00 -20.18 -29.07
CA LEU A 353 20.20 -19.94 -27.63
C LEU A 353 19.37 -20.87 -26.75
N TYR A 354 18.13 -21.17 -27.15
CA TYR A 354 17.21 -21.98 -26.35
C TYR A 354 17.75 -23.39 -26.02
N PRO A 355 18.38 -24.16 -26.94
CA PRO A 355 18.91 -25.48 -26.62
C PRO A 355 20.02 -25.43 -25.57
N ALA A 356 20.96 -24.49 -25.72
CA ALA A 356 22.06 -24.31 -24.77
C ALA A 356 21.56 -23.91 -23.37
N LEU A 357 20.56 -23.02 -23.29
CA LEU A 357 19.92 -22.63 -22.02
C LEU A 357 19.18 -23.80 -21.36
N LYS A 358 18.51 -24.65 -22.15
CA LYS A 358 17.80 -25.82 -21.64
C LYS A 358 18.77 -26.84 -21.04
N GLU A 359 19.89 -27.10 -21.71
CA GLU A 359 20.96 -27.94 -21.16
C GLU A 359 21.58 -27.36 -19.88
N GLU A 360 21.77 -26.04 -19.83
CA GLU A 360 22.28 -25.34 -18.65
C GLU A 360 21.32 -25.49 -17.45
N ILE A 361 20.01 -25.38 -17.68
CA ILE A 361 18.98 -25.56 -16.64
C ILE A 361 18.99 -27.00 -16.12
N GLN A 362 19.05 -27.99 -17.03
CA GLN A 362 19.02 -29.41 -16.70
C GLN A 362 20.27 -29.86 -15.93
N ARG A 363 21.47 -29.49 -16.37
CA ARG A 363 22.73 -29.80 -15.65
C ARG A 363 22.69 -29.32 -14.20
N ASN A 364 22.29 -28.06 -14.01
CA ASN A 364 22.24 -27.46 -12.68
C ASN A 364 21.12 -28.04 -11.78
N ASN A 365 20.15 -28.80 -12.29
CA ASN A 365 19.13 -29.43 -11.44
C ASN A 365 19.72 -30.60 -10.65
N ILE A 366 20.68 -31.32 -11.25
CA ILE A 366 21.32 -32.49 -10.66
C ILE A 366 22.19 -32.07 -9.46
N ASP A 367 22.98 -31.01 -9.59
CA ASP A 367 23.85 -30.51 -8.51
C ASP A 367 23.08 -29.95 -7.30
N SER A 368 21.90 -29.38 -7.55
CA SER A 368 21.06 -28.78 -6.50
C SER A 368 20.35 -29.79 -5.59
N VAL A 369 20.09 -31.01 -6.09
CA VAL A 369 19.46 -32.08 -5.31
C VAL A 369 20.44 -32.64 -4.27
N ILE A 370 21.73 -32.70 -4.60
CA ILE A 370 22.79 -33.28 -3.75
C ILE A 370 23.13 -32.37 -2.56
N SER A 371 22.97 -31.05 -2.69
CA SER A 371 23.35 -30.07 -1.66
C SER A 371 22.21 -29.61 -0.73
N SER A 372 20.98 -30.10 -0.89
CA SER A 372 19.82 -29.53 -0.21
C SER A 372 19.37 -30.35 1.01
N GLY A 373 19.84 -29.95 2.21
CA GLY A 373 19.30 -30.43 3.48
C GLY A 373 17.77 -30.26 3.56
N THR A 374 17.12 -31.18 4.28
CA THR A 374 15.67 -31.21 4.51
C THR A 374 15.15 -29.86 5.03
N PRO A 375 14.05 -29.32 4.47
CA PRO A 375 13.43 -28.12 5.03
C PRO A 375 12.84 -28.46 6.40
N ARG A 376 13.36 -27.83 7.46
CA ARG A 376 12.68 -27.85 8.77
C ARG A 376 11.31 -27.19 8.61
N SER A 377 10.28 -27.87 9.11
CA SER A 377 8.85 -27.56 9.04
C SER A 377 8.41 -26.23 9.71
N SER A 378 9.34 -25.40 10.17
CA SER A 378 9.06 -24.15 10.90
C SER A 378 8.81 -22.92 10.02
N ASP A 379 9.02 -23.00 8.70
CA ASP A 379 9.01 -21.83 7.80
C ASP A 379 7.60 -21.23 7.52
N ASN A 380 6.53 -21.82 8.04
CA ASN A 380 5.15 -21.36 7.82
C ASN A 380 4.61 -20.41 8.90
N GLN A 381 5.33 -20.19 10.00
CA GLN A 381 4.87 -19.34 11.10
C GLN A 381 5.10 -17.85 10.79
N TRP A 382 4.18 -16.97 11.22
CA TRP A 382 4.36 -15.53 11.10
C TRP A 382 5.46 -15.04 12.05
N ASN A 383 6.27 -14.10 11.57
CA ASN A 383 7.41 -13.57 12.34
C ASN A 383 6.99 -12.83 13.62
N THR A 384 5.75 -12.32 13.67
CA THR A 384 5.19 -11.47 14.74
C THR A 384 3.83 -12.01 15.24
N THR A 385 3.43 -11.67 16.48
CA THR A 385 2.11 -12.02 17.02
C THR A 385 1.04 -11.07 16.49
N TRP A 386 -0.22 -11.50 16.52
CA TRP A 386 -1.35 -10.64 16.16
C TRP A 386 -1.40 -9.36 17.01
N TRP A 387 -1.13 -9.45 18.31
CA TRP A 387 -1.15 -8.31 19.24
C TRP A 387 0.01 -7.33 19.01
N GLU A 388 1.22 -7.83 18.74
CA GLU A 388 2.34 -6.96 18.35
C GLU A 388 2.03 -6.20 17.06
N GLN A 389 1.49 -6.91 16.05
CA GLN A 389 1.05 -6.27 14.81
C GLN A 389 0.01 -5.19 15.07
N LEU A 390 -1.02 -5.48 15.87
CA LEU A 390 -2.06 -4.52 16.24
C LEU A 390 -1.45 -3.28 16.91
N LYS A 391 -0.59 -3.46 17.92
CA LYS A 391 0.02 -2.35 18.66
C LYS A 391 0.87 -1.46 17.76
N VAL A 392 1.68 -2.06 16.89
CA VAL A 392 2.56 -1.33 15.97
C VAL A 392 1.74 -0.58 14.92
N LEU A 393 0.72 -1.24 14.33
CA LEU A 393 -0.17 -0.63 13.33
C LEU A 393 -1.03 0.48 13.93
N LEU A 394 -1.53 0.30 15.16
CA LEU A 394 -2.30 1.32 15.86
C LEU A 394 -1.44 2.55 16.16
N LYS A 395 -0.21 2.36 16.66
CA LYS A 395 0.72 3.47 16.91
C LYS A 395 1.04 4.23 15.63
N ARG A 396 1.37 3.51 14.55
CA ARG A 396 1.62 4.08 13.22
C ARG A 396 0.40 4.84 12.70
N GLY A 397 -0.78 4.24 12.80
CA GLY A 397 -2.04 4.83 12.33
C GLY A 397 -2.41 6.10 13.08
N LEU A 398 -2.26 6.12 14.41
CA LEU A 398 -2.47 7.33 15.22
C LEU A 398 -1.48 8.44 14.86
N GLN A 399 -0.22 8.09 14.62
CA GLN A 399 0.81 9.05 14.24
C GLN A 399 0.54 9.68 12.87
N GLU A 400 0.21 8.87 11.86
CA GLU A 400 -0.13 9.34 10.52
C GLU A 400 -1.37 10.25 10.57
N ARG A 401 -2.43 9.79 11.25
CA ARG A 401 -3.71 10.50 11.30
C ARG A 401 -3.70 11.76 12.14
N ARG A 402 -2.76 11.93 13.06
CA ARG A 402 -2.65 13.16 13.86
C ARG A 402 -2.56 14.40 12.98
N HIS A 403 -1.86 14.32 11.85
CA HIS A 403 -1.66 15.45 10.94
C HIS A 403 -2.88 15.75 10.07
N GLU A 404 -3.68 14.74 9.71
CA GLU A 404 -4.88 14.90 8.88
C GLU A 404 -6.15 15.19 9.71
N SER A 405 -6.26 14.56 10.88
CA SER A 405 -7.48 14.56 11.68
C SER A 405 -7.65 15.86 12.48
N PHE A 406 -6.57 16.42 13.02
CA PHE A 406 -6.58 17.74 13.67
C PHE A 406 -6.31 18.88 12.67
N SER A 407 -6.85 18.75 11.45
CA SER A 407 -6.85 19.86 10.51
C SER A 407 -7.65 21.02 11.12
N GLY A 408 -7.00 22.18 11.27
CA GLY A 408 -7.63 23.38 11.82
C GLY A 408 -8.91 23.76 11.07
N LEU A 409 -8.99 23.45 9.77
CA LEU A 409 -10.17 23.68 8.94
C LEU A 409 -11.37 22.81 9.37
N ARG A 410 -11.14 21.54 9.74
CA ARG A 410 -12.22 20.66 10.23
C ARG A 410 -12.76 21.13 11.58
N ILE A 411 -11.85 21.49 12.49
CA ILE A 411 -12.23 22.04 13.80
C ILE A 411 -13.02 23.33 13.62
N PHE A 412 -12.54 24.25 12.78
CA PHE A 412 -13.23 25.50 12.46
C PHE A 412 -14.61 25.27 11.85
N GLN A 413 -14.74 24.33 10.91
CA GLN A 413 -16.03 23.97 10.31
C GLN A 413 -17.03 23.49 11.36
N VAL A 414 -16.63 22.53 12.22
CA VAL A 414 -17.52 21.96 13.25
C VAL A 414 -17.88 23.01 14.31
N LEU A 415 -16.91 23.81 14.74
CA LEU A 415 -17.16 24.89 15.70
C LEU A 415 -18.12 25.95 15.14
N SER A 416 -17.93 26.34 13.88
CA SER A 416 -18.79 27.31 13.20
C SER A 416 -20.24 26.79 13.08
N VAL A 417 -20.42 25.54 12.66
CA VAL A 417 -21.75 24.92 12.57
C VAL A 417 -22.38 24.74 13.95
N SER A 418 -21.60 24.39 14.98
CA SER A 418 -22.10 24.24 16.34
C SER A 418 -22.59 25.55 16.94
N ILE A 419 -21.82 26.64 16.79
CA ILE A 419 -22.20 27.98 17.24
C ILE A 419 -23.40 28.48 16.46
N LEU A 420 -23.40 28.34 15.12
CA LEU A 420 -24.53 28.75 14.28
C LEU A 420 -25.82 27.99 14.67
N SER A 421 -25.73 26.68 14.85
CA SER A 421 -26.85 25.85 15.33
C SER A 421 -27.31 26.27 16.72
N GLY A 422 -26.39 26.61 17.63
CA GLY A 422 -26.74 27.11 18.96
C GLY A 422 -27.42 28.49 18.92
N LEU A 423 -27.03 29.37 17.99
CA LEU A 423 -27.62 30.69 17.81
C LEU A 423 -29.01 30.63 17.15
N LEU A 424 -29.19 29.74 16.16
CA LEU A 424 -30.48 29.58 15.47
C LEU A 424 -31.58 29.03 16.40
N TRP A 425 -31.21 28.16 17.35
CA TRP A 425 -32.12 27.58 18.35
C TRP A 425 -31.95 28.20 19.74
N TRP A 426 -31.49 29.45 19.81
CA TRP A 426 -31.16 30.10 21.08
C TRP A 426 -32.31 30.05 22.10
N HIS A 427 -32.10 29.32 23.20
CA HIS A 427 -33.04 29.17 24.31
C HIS A 427 -34.49 28.94 23.85
N CYS A 428 -34.69 27.98 22.95
CA CYS A 428 -36.02 27.68 22.43
C CYS A 428 -36.94 27.19 23.56
N ASP A 429 -38.00 27.95 23.85
CA ASP A 429 -38.97 27.64 24.90
C ASP A 429 -39.69 26.31 24.66
N HIS A 430 -40.11 25.65 25.74
CA HIS A 430 -40.85 24.39 25.69
C HIS A 430 -42.21 24.46 24.95
N SER A 431 -42.73 25.67 24.70
CA SER A 431 -43.91 25.92 23.87
C SER A 431 -43.67 25.63 22.38
N HIS A 432 -42.43 25.72 21.90
CA HIS A 432 -42.05 25.51 20.50
C HIS A 432 -41.43 24.13 20.27
N ILE A 433 -42.15 23.08 20.66
CA ILE A 433 -41.66 21.69 20.59
C ILE A 433 -41.25 21.25 19.17
N GLN A 434 -41.90 21.80 18.13
CA GLN A 434 -41.56 21.52 16.74
C GLN A 434 -40.11 21.91 16.41
N ASP A 435 -39.64 23.05 16.91
CA ASP A 435 -38.30 23.55 16.65
C ASP A 435 -37.25 22.71 17.39
N GLN A 436 -37.52 22.33 18.65
CA GLN A 436 -36.64 21.45 19.43
C GLN A 436 -36.52 20.05 18.79
N VAL A 437 -37.63 19.49 18.31
CA VAL A 437 -37.62 18.21 17.57
C VAL A 437 -36.84 18.35 16.25
N GLY A 438 -36.95 19.49 15.56
CA GLY A 438 -36.14 19.84 14.40
C GLY A 438 -34.63 19.89 14.71
N LEU A 439 -34.24 20.45 15.86
CA LEU A 439 -32.83 20.48 16.32
C LEU A 439 -32.28 19.05 16.55
N LEU A 440 -33.05 18.18 17.21
CA LEU A 440 -32.64 16.79 17.44
C LEU A 440 -32.51 16.00 16.13
N PHE A 441 -33.39 16.27 15.16
CA PHE A 441 -33.27 15.68 13.82
C PHE A 441 -32.02 16.19 13.09
N PHE A 442 -31.72 17.48 13.19
CA PHE A 442 -30.49 18.06 12.64
C PHE A 442 -29.24 17.42 13.25
N PHE A 443 -29.21 17.18 14.56
CA PHE A 443 -28.12 16.44 15.22
C PHE A 443 -27.94 15.05 14.60
N SER A 444 -29.02 14.26 14.55
CA SER A 444 -29.02 12.90 13.98
C SER A 444 -28.45 12.86 12.56
N ILE A 445 -28.90 13.78 11.70
CA ILE A 445 -28.51 13.85 10.30
C ILE A 445 -27.07 14.36 10.12
N PHE A 446 -26.72 15.49 10.73
CA PHE A 446 -25.38 16.09 10.55
C PHE A 446 -24.28 15.10 10.97
N TRP A 447 -24.43 14.44 12.11
CA TRP A 447 -23.47 13.45 12.62
C TRP A 447 -23.72 12.01 12.14
N GLY A 448 -24.82 11.76 11.45
CA GLY A 448 -24.97 10.57 10.62
C GLY A 448 -24.23 10.70 9.29
N PHE A 449 -24.17 11.91 8.73
CA PHE A 449 -23.69 12.14 7.37
C PHE A 449 -22.21 12.51 7.30
N PHE A 450 -21.74 13.32 8.24
CA PHE A 450 -20.35 13.77 8.27
C PHE A 450 -19.35 12.60 8.43
N PRO A 451 -19.48 11.67 9.39
CA PRO A 451 -18.56 10.54 9.53
C PRO A 451 -18.69 9.52 8.39
N LEU A 452 -19.91 9.32 7.86
CA LEU A 452 -20.16 8.46 6.72
C LEU A 452 -19.33 8.91 5.51
N PHE A 453 -19.36 10.20 5.17
CA PHE A 453 -18.58 10.74 4.05
C PHE A 453 -17.07 10.62 4.26
N ASN A 454 -16.58 10.89 5.48
CA ASN A 454 -15.16 10.75 5.79
C ASN A 454 -14.69 9.28 5.65
N ALA A 455 -15.49 8.34 6.14
CA ALA A 455 -15.19 6.92 6.14
C ALA A 455 -15.10 6.27 4.74
N ILE A 456 -15.85 6.78 3.77
CA ILE A 456 -15.93 6.21 2.40
C ILE A 456 -14.57 6.22 1.70
N PHE A 457 -13.77 7.27 1.92
CA PHE A 457 -12.49 7.43 1.25
C PHE A 457 -11.37 6.59 1.86
N ALA A 458 -11.58 6.04 3.07
CA ALA A 458 -10.54 5.36 3.84
C ALA A 458 -9.88 4.19 3.08
N PHE A 459 -10.66 3.21 2.61
CA PHE A 459 -10.11 2.03 1.95
C PHE A 459 -9.64 2.26 0.50
N PRO A 460 -10.37 3.01 -0.35
CA PRO A 460 -9.90 3.31 -1.71
C PRO A 460 -8.55 4.01 -1.73
N LEU A 461 -8.30 4.95 -0.80
CA LEU A 461 -7.03 5.67 -0.72
C LEU A 461 -5.89 4.82 -0.13
N GLU A 462 -6.17 3.97 0.86
CA GLU A 462 -5.15 3.12 1.49
C GLU A 462 -4.85 1.82 0.71
N ARG A 463 -5.67 1.48 -0.28
CA ARG A 463 -5.56 0.22 -1.06
C ARG A 463 -4.16 -0.03 -1.63
N PRO A 464 -3.46 0.93 -2.28
CA PRO A 464 -2.13 0.66 -2.82
C PRO A 464 -1.12 0.25 -1.74
N MET A 465 -1.18 0.90 -0.58
CA MET A 465 -0.30 0.60 0.55
C MET A 465 -0.63 -0.77 1.16
N LEU A 466 -1.93 -1.05 1.35
CA LEU A 466 -2.40 -2.32 1.88
C LEU A 466 -1.99 -3.51 0.99
N VAL A 467 -2.14 -3.38 -0.33
CA VAL A 467 -1.71 -4.42 -1.30
C VAL A 467 -0.20 -4.63 -1.24
N LYS A 468 0.58 -3.54 -1.19
CA LYS A 468 2.05 -3.61 -1.07
C LYS A 468 2.47 -4.35 0.20
N GLU A 469 2.05 -3.89 1.38
CA GLU A 469 2.46 -4.46 2.67
C GLU A 469 2.00 -5.91 2.86
N ARG A 470 0.80 -6.26 2.37
CA ARG A 470 0.27 -7.62 2.41
C ARG A 470 1.01 -8.56 1.47
N SER A 471 1.36 -8.10 0.26
CA SER A 471 2.14 -8.90 -0.69
C SER A 471 3.57 -9.20 -0.19
N SER A 472 4.13 -8.31 0.65
CA SER A 472 5.40 -8.53 1.36
C SER A 472 5.24 -9.25 2.71
N GLY A 473 4.02 -9.69 3.06
CA GLY A 473 3.75 -10.52 4.25
C GLY A 473 3.96 -9.81 5.59
N MET A 474 3.75 -8.49 5.68
CA MET A 474 4.03 -7.72 6.90
C MET A 474 3.03 -7.99 8.06
N TYR A 475 1.74 -8.19 7.78
CA TYR A 475 0.72 -8.41 8.82
C TYR A 475 -0.54 -9.13 8.31
N HIS A 476 -1.35 -9.61 9.26
CA HIS A 476 -2.69 -10.14 9.02
C HIS A 476 -3.70 -9.04 8.67
N LEU A 477 -4.62 -9.31 7.74
CA LEU A 477 -5.67 -8.36 7.38
C LEU A 477 -6.54 -7.96 8.60
N SER A 478 -6.78 -8.90 9.51
CA SER A 478 -7.54 -8.66 10.75
C SER A 478 -6.85 -7.71 11.72
N SER A 479 -5.51 -7.80 11.88
CA SER A 479 -4.79 -6.92 12.80
C SER A 479 -4.74 -5.49 12.27
N TYR A 480 -4.59 -5.32 10.95
CA TYR A 480 -4.76 -4.02 10.29
C TYR A 480 -6.17 -3.46 10.42
N TYR A 481 -7.21 -4.26 10.14
CA TYR A 481 -8.60 -3.78 10.20
C TYR A 481 -8.93 -3.25 11.59
N VAL A 482 -8.64 -4.03 12.65
CA VAL A 482 -8.89 -3.62 14.04
C VAL A 482 -8.03 -2.41 14.43
N ALA A 483 -6.74 -2.37 14.05
CA ALA A 483 -5.89 -1.22 14.29
C ALA A 483 -6.45 0.06 13.66
N ARG A 484 -7.02 -0.05 12.44
CA ARG A 484 -7.66 1.08 11.78
C ARG A 484 -8.88 1.55 12.54
N MET A 485 -9.78 0.65 12.90
CA MET A 485 -11.02 0.99 13.63
C MET A 485 -10.70 1.70 14.95
N LEU A 486 -9.73 1.18 15.71
CA LEU A 486 -9.30 1.78 16.98
C LEU A 486 -8.56 3.11 16.79
N GLY A 487 -7.79 3.25 15.70
CA GLY A 487 -7.06 4.48 15.40
C GLY A 487 -7.95 5.67 15.01
N ASP A 488 -9.14 5.41 14.46
CA ASP A 488 -10.10 6.46 14.10
C ASP A 488 -10.93 6.95 15.29
N LEU A 489 -11.12 6.09 16.29
CA LEU A 489 -12.06 6.30 17.40
C LEU A 489 -11.78 7.60 18.20
N PRO A 490 -10.55 7.93 18.62
CA PRO A 490 -10.31 9.17 19.35
C PRO A 490 -10.71 10.43 18.55
N MET A 491 -10.48 10.43 17.23
CA MET A 491 -10.73 11.59 16.39
C MET A 491 -12.23 11.76 16.11
N GLU A 492 -12.92 10.65 15.85
CA GLU A 492 -14.36 10.64 15.55
C GLU A 492 -15.21 10.95 16.80
N LEU A 493 -14.71 10.74 18.02
CA LEU A 493 -15.47 11.03 19.25
C LEU A 493 -15.28 12.46 19.79
N VAL A 494 -14.12 13.09 19.56
CA VAL A 494 -13.83 14.44 20.10
C VAL A 494 -14.69 15.52 19.45
N LEU A 495 -14.83 15.54 18.13
CA LEU A 495 -15.58 16.59 17.41
C LEU A 495 -17.09 16.59 17.72
N PRO A 496 -17.81 15.45 17.74
CA PRO A 496 -19.20 15.43 18.17
C PRO A 496 -19.39 15.83 19.63
N THR A 497 -18.43 15.48 20.50
CA THR A 497 -18.47 15.89 21.91
C THR A 497 -18.44 17.40 22.05
N ILE A 498 -17.56 18.09 21.31
CA ILE A 498 -17.49 19.57 21.29
C ILE A 498 -18.81 20.15 20.76
N PHE A 499 -19.32 19.62 19.65
CA PHE A 499 -20.55 20.10 19.02
C PHE A 499 -21.77 19.98 19.96
N VAL A 500 -22.00 18.80 20.54
CA VAL A 500 -23.12 18.57 21.45
C VAL A 500 -22.98 19.43 22.71
N SER A 501 -21.76 19.57 23.24
CA SER A 501 -21.50 20.39 24.43
C SER A 501 -21.83 21.87 24.21
N ILE A 502 -21.74 22.42 23.00
CA ILE A 502 -22.08 23.82 22.74
C ILE A 502 -23.58 23.92 22.39
N SER A 503 -24.01 23.15 21.39
CA SER A 503 -25.37 23.28 20.83
C SER A 503 -26.47 22.80 21.79
N TYR A 504 -26.18 21.88 22.73
CA TYR A 504 -27.17 21.40 23.70
C TYR A 504 -27.60 22.50 24.69
N TRP A 505 -26.61 23.19 25.28
CA TRP A 505 -26.89 24.24 26.26
C TRP A 505 -27.42 25.51 25.61
N MET A 506 -26.88 25.90 24.45
CA MET A 506 -27.40 27.05 23.69
C MET A 506 -28.82 26.82 23.16
N GLY A 507 -29.15 25.58 22.79
CA GLY A 507 -30.44 25.19 22.25
C GLY A 507 -31.60 25.17 23.26
N GLY A 508 -31.33 25.34 24.56
CA GLY A 508 -32.35 25.27 25.60
C GLY A 508 -32.95 23.87 25.79
N LEU A 509 -32.18 22.80 25.49
CA LEU A 509 -32.59 21.43 25.78
C LEU A 509 -32.66 21.18 27.29
N LYS A 510 -33.14 20.00 27.71
CA LYS A 510 -33.53 19.74 29.10
C LYS A 510 -32.29 19.88 30.00
N PRO A 511 -32.27 20.75 31.02
CA PRO A 511 -31.04 21.12 31.73
C PRO A 511 -30.53 20.04 32.72
N SER A 512 -30.83 18.76 32.48
CA SER A 512 -30.36 17.64 33.31
C SER A 512 -29.06 17.05 32.80
N VAL A 513 -28.13 16.77 33.71
CA VAL A 513 -26.85 16.11 33.40
C VAL A 513 -27.09 14.70 32.83
N VAL A 514 -28.11 14.00 33.31
CA VAL A 514 -28.43 12.63 32.84
C VAL A 514 -28.90 12.66 31.38
N THR A 515 -29.80 13.58 31.02
CA THR A 515 -30.30 13.71 29.65
C THR A 515 -29.21 14.19 28.70
N PHE A 516 -28.32 15.07 29.16
CA PHE A 516 -27.14 15.49 28.40
C PHE A 516 -26.20 14.30 28.11
N VAL A 517 -25.83 13.52 29.13
CA VAL A 517 -24.92 12.38 28.96
C VAL A 517 -25.55 11.30 28.07
N LEU A 518 -26.84 11.00 28.23
CA LEU A 518 -27.54 10.05 27.37
C LEU A 518 -27.62 10.54 25.91
N THR A 519 -27.91 11.82 25.69
CA THR A 519 -27.91 12.45 24.37
C THR A 519 -26.52 12.36 23.72
N LEU A 520 -25.46 12.65 24.49
CA LEU A 520 -24.08 12.51 24.04
C LEU A 520 -23.76 11.05 23.68
N LEU A 521 -24.13 10.07 24.51
CA LEU A 521 -23.85 8.66 24.24
C LEU A 521 -24.58 8.14 22.99
N ILE A 522 -25.87 8.47 22.83
CA ILE A 522 -26.64 8.14 21.61
C ILE A 522 -25.97 8.75 20.39
N MET A 523 -25.52 9.99 20.51
CA MET A 523 -24.89 10.70 19.42
C MET A 523 -23.55 10.09 19.01
N LEU A 524 -22.68 9.81 19.98
CA LEU A 524 -21.41 9.12 19.74
C LEU A 524 -21.64 7.73 19.14
N PHE A 525 -22.70 7.03 19.56
CA PHE A 525 -23.06 5.74 18.99
C PHE A 525 -23.53 5.86 17.52
N ASN A 526 -24.33 6.87 17.21
CA ASN A 526 -24.76 7.17 15.84
C ASN A 526 -23.56 7.44 14.91
N VAL A 527 -22.57 8.20 15.38
CA VAL A 527 -21.31 8.46 14.67
C VAL A 527 -20.57 7.15 14.34
N LEU A 528 -20.50 6.21 15.28
CA LEU A 528 -19.84 4.92 15.05
C LEU A 528 -20.60 4.03 14.06
N VAL A 529 -21.94 4.04 14.09
CA VAL A 529 -22.80 3.28 13.15
C VAL A 529 -22.66 3.85 11.74
N SER A 530 -22.74 5.18 11.61
CA SER A 530 -22.66 5.87 10.32
C SER A 530 -21.29 5.77 9.66
N GLN A 531 -20.22 5.82 10.45
CA GLN A 531 -18.87 5.52 9.99
C GLN A 531 -18.77 4.06 9.49
N GLY A 532 -19.47 3.12 10.14
CA GLY A 532 -19.50 1.71 9.76
C GLY A 532 -20.04 1.48 8.34
N ILE A 533 -21.18 2.09 8.00
CA ILE A 533 -21.73 1.99 6.64
C ILE A 533 -20.83 2.69 5.61
N GLY A 534 -20.22 3.83 5.94
CA GLY A 534 -19.26 4.50 5.07
C GLY A 534 -18.05 3.61 4.74
N LEU A 535 -17.49 2.94 5.74
CA LEU A 535 -16.41 1.96 5.57
C LEU A 535 -16.84 0.74 4.74
N ALA A 536 -18.07 0.26 4.92
CA ALA A 536 -18.60 -0.85 4.13
C ALA A 536 -18.73 -0.47 2.64
N LEU A 537 -19.32 0.70 2.34
CA LEU A 537 -19.45 1.21 0.97
C LEU A 537 -18.07 1.44 0.32
N GLY A 538 -17.12 2.03 1.06
CA GLY A 538 -15.75 2.22 0.59
C GLY A 538 -15.02 0.91 0.29
N ALA A 539 -15.20 -0.11 1.14
CA ALA A 539 -14.58 -1.43 0.96
C ALA A 539 -15.22 -2.23 -0.20
N ILE A 540 -16.52 -2.10 -0.45
CA ILE A 540 -17.21 -2.82 -1.52
C ILE A 540 -16.84 -2.26 -2.89
N LEU A 541 -16.86 -0.93 -3.04
CA LEU A 541 -16.72 -0.29 -4.35
C LEU A 541 -15.25 -0.11 -4.77
N MET A 542 -14.34 0.13 -3.82
CA MET A 542 -12.91 0.34 -4.09
C MET A 542 -12.61 1.41 -5.16
N ASP A 543 -13.56 2.34 -5.38
CA ASP A 543 -13.49 3.45 -6.31
C ASP A 543 -14.17 4.69 -5.70
N VAL A 544 -13.46 5.82 -5.73
CA VAL A 544 -13.88 7.06 -5.07
C VAL A 544 -15.15 7.65 -5.69
N LYS A 545 -15.30 7.63 -7.02
CA LYS A 545 -16.44 8.26 -7.73
C LYS A 545 -17.71 7.43 -7.57
N GLN A 546 -17.59 6.11 -7.65
CA GLN A 546 -18.73 5.22 -7.42
C GLN A 546 -19.18 5.24 -5.96
N ALA A 547 -18.23 5.32 -5.02
CA ALA A 547 -18.58 5.33 -3.60
C ALA A 547 -19.29 6.62 -3.17
N THR A 548 -18.87 7.79 -3.68
CA THR A 548 -19.55 9.06 -3.36
C THR A 548 -20.96 9.16 -3.92
N THR A 549 -21.18 8.66 -5.14
CA THR A 549 -22.51 8.65 -5.76
C THR A 549 -23.49 7.72 -5.04
N LEU A 550 -23.05 6.53 -4.63
CA LEU A 550 -23.91 5.63 -3.86
C LEU A 550 -24.19 6.17 -2.44
N ALA A 551 -23.20 6.79 -1.82
CA ALA A 551 -23.34 7.40 -0.52
C ALA A 551 -24.35 8.56 -0.52
N SER A 552 -24.26 9.48 -1.48
CA SER A 552 -25.20 10.61 -1.56
C SER A 552 -26.64 10.15 -1.77
N VAL A 553 -26.87 9.11 -2.58
CA VAL A 553 -28.20 8.50 -2.73
C VAL A 553 -28.66 7.88 -1.42
N THR A 554 -27.80 7.11 -0.75
CA THR A 554 -28.13 6.47 0.55
C THR A 554 -28.48 7.52 1.61
N MET A 555 -27.74 8.63 1.64
CA MET A 555 -27.98 9.74 2.55
C MET A 555 -29.31 10.44 2.24
N LEU A 556 -29.60 10.72 0.97
CA LEU A 556 -30.88 11.34 0.60
C LEU A 556 -32.06 10.44 1.01
N VAL A 557 -31.93 9.13 0.81
CA VAL A 557 -32.93 8.15 1.23
C VAL A 557 -33.10 8.15 2.75
N PHE A 558 -32.01 8.15 3.53
CA PHE A 558 -32.07 8.15 4.99
C PHE A 558 -32.53 9.49 5.59
N LEU A 559 -32.29 10.61 4.90
CA LEU A 559 -32.83 11.92 5.25
C LEU A 559 -34.36 11.91 5.14
N LEU A 560 -34.90 11.41 4.03
CA LEU A 560 -36.34 11.32 3.82
C LEU A 560 -37.00 10.28 4.72
N ALA A 561 -36.34 9.15 4.93
CA ALA A 561 -36.83 8.05 5.76
C ALA A 561 -36.57 8.23 7.27
N GLY A 562 -35.97 9.35 7.69
CA GLY A 562 -35.55 9.60 9.07
C GLY A 562 -36.69 9.82 10.07
N GLY A 563 -37.94 10.00 9.61
CA GLY A 563 -39.13 10.12 10.46
C GLY A 563 -39.53 11.55 10.85
N TYR A 564 -38.77 12.57 10.45
CA TYR A 564 -39.12 13.98 10.65
C TYR A 564 -39.98 14.54 9.49
N TYR A 565 -39.50 14.42 8.24
CA TYR A 565 -40.18 14.99 7.06
C TYR A 565 -41.44 14.20 6.65
N ILE A 566 -41.37 12.87 6.69
CA ILE A 566 -42.48 11.99 6.28
C ILE A 566 -43.00 11.29 7.53
N GLN A 567 -44.20 11.67 7.96
CA GLN A 567 -44.87 11.09 9.14
C GLN A 567 -45.81 9.92 8.79
N HIS A 568 -46.36 9.92 7.57
CA HIS A 568 -47.25 8.86 7.09
C HIS A 568 -46.63 8.17 5.86
N MET A 569 -45.99 7.03 6.08
CA MET A 569 -45.45 6.21 4.99
C MET A 569 -46.47 5.16 4.54
N PRO A 570 -46.68 4.97 3.22
CA PRO A 570 -47.47 3.86 2.71
C PRO A 570 -46.87 2.49 3.12
N PRO A 571 -47.70 1.47 3.40
CA PRO A 571 -47.22 0.16 3.89
C PRO A 571 -46.19 -0.54 3.00
N PHE A 572 -46.21 -0.29 1.68
CA PHE A 572 -45.29 -0.95 0.73
C PHE A 572 -43.83 -0.47 0.86
N ILE A 573 -43.59 0.76 1.33
CA ILE A 573 -42.24 1.34 1.49
C ILE A 573 -41.84 1.52 2.96
N GLU A 574 -42.73 1.16 3.88
CA GLU A 574 -42.54 1.31 5.31
C GLU A 574 -41.29 0.58 5.83
N TRP A 575 -40.88 -0.52 5.19
CA TRP A 575 -39.66 -1.27 5.55
C TRP A 575 -38.39 -0.40 5.53
N LEU A 576 -38.37 0.69 4.75
CA LEU A 576 -37.23 1.57 4.60
C LEU A 576 -36.86 2.28 5.91
N LYS A 577 -37.84 2.57 6.77
CA LYS A 577 -37.60 3.17 8.09
C LYS A 577 -36.75 2.25 8.97
N TYR A 578 -36.93 0.93 8.86
CA TYR A 578 -36.19 -0.06 9.65
C TYR A 578 -34.75 -0.28 9.18
N VAL A 579 -34.42 0.15 7.95
CA VAL A 579 -33.05 0.09 7.41
C VAL A 579 -32.26 1.36 7.76
N SER A 580 -32.95 2.48 7.97
CA SER A 580 -32.33 3.77 8.25
C SER A 580 -31.83 3.86 9.70
N PHE A 581 -30.51 3.89 9.90
CA PHE A 581 -29.94 4.14 11.22
C PHE A 581 -30.33 5.53 11.78
N SER A 582 -30.56 6.51 10.88
CA SER A 582 -30.96 7.87 11.26
C SER A 582 -32.34 7.91 11.91
N HIS A 583 -33.24 6.99 11.54
CA HIS A 583 -34.58 6.88 12.13
C HIS A 583 -34.48 6.45 13.59
N TYR A 584 -33.72 5.38 13.89
CA TYR A 584 -33.50 4.90 15.26
C TYR A 584 -32.76 5.93 16.11
N CYS A 585 -31.73 6.60 15.57
CA CYS A 585 -31.03 7.66 16.31
C CYS A 585 -31.97 8.82 16.67
N TYR A 586 -32.78 9.27 15.71
CA TYR A 586 -33.74 10.34 15.96
C TYR A 586 -34.80 9.94 16.99
N LYS A 587 -35.35 8.71 16.90
CA LYS A 587 -36.26 8.14 17.90
C LYS A 587 -35.65 8.11 19.30
N LEU A 588 -34.39 7.67 19.43
CA LEU A 588 -33.67 7.66 20.70
C LEU A 588 -33.43 9.06 21.27
N LEU A 589 -33.05 10.03 20.44
CA LEU A 589 -32.83 11.41 20.86
C LEU A 589 -34.13 12.05 21.39
N VAL A 590 -35.24 11.87 20.67
CA VAL A 590 -36.55 12.35 21.09
C VAL A 590 -37.00 11.66 22.38
N GLY A 591 -36.83 10.34 22.49
CA GLY A 591 -37.23 9.57 23.68
C GLY A 591 -36.45 9.90 24.95
N VAL A 592 -35.16 10.26 24.84
CA VAL A 592 -34.36 10.73 25.99
C VAL A 592 -34.73 12.14 26.41
N GLN A 593 -35.05 13.00 25.44
CA GLN A 593 -35.37 14.40 25.70
C GLN A 593 -36.78 14.57 26.28
N TYR A 594 -37.74 13.75 25.82
CA TYR A 594 -39.15 13.82 26.21
C TYR A 594 -39.67 12.50 26.77
N PRO A 595 -39.59 12.28 28.10
CA PRO A 595 -40.25 11.16 28.75
C PRO A 595 -41.78 11.23 28.64
N GLU A 596 -42.45 10.09 28.82
CA GLU A 596 -43.89 9.93 28.54
C GLU A 596 -44.83 10.87 29.30
N ASN A 597 -44.39 11.41 30.45
CA ASN A 597 -45.18 12.26 31.33
C ASN A 597 -44.96 13.77 31.12
N ASP A 598 -44.05 14.17 30.24
CA ASP A 598 -43.78 15.59 30.00
C ASP A 598 -44.95 16.25 29.25
N VAL A 599 -45.22 17.51 29.60
CA VAL A 599 -46.29 18.34 29.03
C VAL A 599 -45.71 19.59 28.40
N TYR A 600 -46.36 20.10 27.35
CA TYR A 600 -46.01 21.34 26.66
C TYR A 600 -47.25 22.25 26.55
N ASP A 601 -47.03 23.55 26.43
CA ASP A 601 -48.11 24.52 26.18
C ASP A 601 -48.58 24.40 24.73
N CYS A 602 -49.80 23.91 24.52
CA CYS A 602 -50.39 23.76 23.19
C CYS A 602 -51.21 24.98 22.74
N GLY A 603 -51.05 26.11 23.44
CA GLY A 603 -51.77 27.35 23.20
C GLY A 603 -52.99 27.49 24.11
N HIS A 604 -53.41 28.73 24.36
CA HIS A 604 -54.52 29.08 25.25
C HIS A 604 -54.35 28.62 26.72
N GLY A 605 -53.12 28.44 27.20
CA GLY A 605 -52.83 28.00 28.57
C GLY A 605 -53.21 26.54 28.85
N LEU A 606 -53.43 25.74 27.80
CA LEU A 606 -53.67 24.30 27.89
C LEU A 606 -52.33 23.55 27.86
N LEU A 607 -52.14 22.66 28.82
CA LEU A 607 -50.99 21.76 28.86
C LEU A 607 -51.36 20.45 28.15
N CYS A 608 -50.78 20.21 26.98
CA CYS A 608 -50.92 18.98 26.23
C CYS A 608 -49.76 18.02 26.55
N ARG A 609 -49.99 16.71 26.49
CA ARG A 609 -48.93 15.71 26.67
C ARG A 609 -48.03 15.68 25.44
N VAL A 610 -46.71 15.62 25.66
CA VAL A 610 -45.73 15.57 24.57
C VAL A 610 -45.92 14.32 23.70
N ARG A 611 -46.37 13.19 24.27
CA ARG A 611 -46.70 11.97 23.53
C ARG A 611 -47.77 12.16 22.45
N ASP A 612 -48.69 13.09 22.65
CA ASP A 612 -49.80 13.34 21.74
C ASP A 612 -49.41 14.28 20.58
N PHE A 613 -48.20 14.86 20.60
CA PHE A 613 -47.70 15.66 19.50
C PHE A 613 -47.58 14.81 18.23
N PRO A 614 -48.15 15.21 17.08
CA PRO A 614 -48.27 14.36 15.89
C PRO A 614 -46.96 13.72 15.43
N ALA A 615 -45.86 14.48 15.41
CA ALA A 615 -44.55 13.96 15.00
C ALA A 615 -44.02 12.89 15.96
N ILE A 616 -44.24 13.06 17.26
CA ILE A 616 -43.78 12.15 18.32
C ILE A 616 -44.67 10.89 18.37
N LYS A 617 -45.97 11.08 18.21
CA LYS A 617 -46.96 10.00 18.16
C LYS A 617 -46.72 9.07 16.98
N CYS A 618 -46.44 9.61 15.80
CA CYS A 618 -46.12 8.82 14.60
C CYS A 618 -44.75 8.12 14.70
N LEU A 619 -43.78 8.71 15.41
CA LEU A 619 -42.47 8.12 15.64
C LEU A 619 -42.53 6.93 16.61
N GLY A 620 -43.38 7.05 17.65
CA GLY A 620 -43.50 6.10 18.75
C GLY A 620 -42.26 6.14 19.66
N ILE A 621 -42.42 6.41 20.95
CA ILE A 621 -41.30 6.44 21.92
C ILE A 621 -41.16 5.11 22.68
N GLU A 622 -42.04 4.15 22.42
CA GLU A 622 -42.05 2.86 23.11
C GLU A 622 -40.82 1.99 22.71
N ASN A 623 -40.31 1.24 23.69
CA ASN A 623 -39.22 0.26 23.55
C ASN A 623 -37.87 0.80 23.04
N LEU A 624 -37.35 1.88 23.63
CA LEU A 624 -36.02 2.46 23.30
C LEU A 624 -34.87 1.42 23.32
N TRP A 625 -34.95 0.37 24.15
CA TRP A 625 -33.94 -0.69 24.21
C TRP A 625 -33.87 -1.54 22.92
N GLU A 626 -34.99 -1.73 22.23
CA GLU A 626 -35.02 -2.44 20.94
C GLU A 626 -34.28 -1.64 19.86
N ASP A 627 -34.41 -0.30 19.90
CA ASP A 627 -33.71 0.58 18.97
C ASP A 627 -32.19 0.55 19.21
N VAL A 628 -31.76 0.56 20.49
CA VAL A 628 -30.34 0.41 20.85
C VAL A 628 -29.80 -0.93 20.35
N ALA A 629 -30.52 -2.03 20.61
CA ALA A 629 -30.12 -3.37 20.15
C ALA A 629 -30.01 -3.44 18.62
N THR A 630 -30.95 -2.81 17.90
CA THR A 630 -30.96 -2.74 16.44
C THR A 630 -29.78 -1.95 15.90
N LEU A 631 -29.46 -0.79 16.49
CA LEU A 631 -28.28 -0.02 16.13
C LEU A 631 -26.97 -0.78 16.45
N THR A 632 -26.92 -1.56 17.53
CA THR A 632 -25.77 -2.42 17.84
C THR A 632 -25.59 -3.50 16.77
N LEU A 633 -26.68 -4.14 16.35
CA LEU A 633 -26.68 -5.12 15.28
C LEU A 633 -26.23 -4.51 13.95
N MET A 634 -26.71 -3.31 13.61
CA MET A 634 -26.27 -2.55 12.44
C MET A 634 -24.77 -2.22 12.50
N LEU A 635 -24.27 -1.74 13.65
CA LEU A 635 -22.85 -1.44 13.84
C LEU A 635 -21.99 -2.68 13.55
N ILE A 636 -22.32 -3.82 14.18
CA ILE A 636 -21.57 -5.07 13.99
C ILE A 636 -21.69 -5.54 12.53
N GLY A 637 -22.90 -5.52 11.97
CA GLY A 637 -23.18 -5.92 10.59
C GLY A 637 -22.36 -5.13 9.57
N TYR A 638 -22.37 -3.80 9.65
CA TYR A 638 -21.60 -2.95 8.75
C TYR A 638 -20.09 -3.18 8.86
N ARG A 639 -19.56 -3.37 10.07
CA ARG A 639 -18.11 -3.65 10.26
C ARG A 639 -17.73 -5.03 9.71
N VAL A 640 -18.58 -6.05 9.90
CA VAL A 640 -18.35 -7.40 9.33
C VAL A 640 -18.40 -7.35 7.82
N VAL A 641 -19.39 -6.66 7.23
CA VAL A 641 -19.49 -6.48 5.77
C VAL A 641 -18.25 -5.78 5.22
N ALA A 642 -17.78 -4.71 5.86
CA ALA A 642 -16.56 -4.02 5.48
C ALA A 642 -15.34 -4.94 5.50
N TYR A 643 -15.19 -5.76 6.55
CA TYR A 643 -14.10 -6.74 6.65
C TYR A 643 -14.16 -7.83 5.58
N LEU A 644 -15.34 -8.39 5.32
CA LEU A 644 -15.55 -9.41 4.29
C LEU A 644 -15.29 -8.85 2.89
N ALA A 645 -15.80 -7.66 2.58
CA ALA A 645 -15.55 -6.98 1.32
C ALA A 645 -14.05 -6.73 1.11
N LEU A 646 -13.34 -6.27 2.14
CA LEU A 646 -11.89 -6.06 2.09
C LEU A 646 -11.13 -7.38 1.88
N ARG A 647 -11.59 -8.49 2.48
CA ARG A 647 -11.00 -9.82 2.30
C ARG A 647 -11.23 -10.37 0.90
N MET A 648 -12.40 -10.16 0.31
CA MET A 648 -12.74 -10.61 -1.04
C MET A 648 -12.08 -9.76 -2.14
N GLY A 649 -11.88 -8.47 -1.88
CA GLY A 649 -11.27 -7.53 -2.82
C GLY A 649 -9.75 -7.69 -3.00
N GLN A 650 -9.10 -8.55 -2.20
CA GLN A 650 -7.66 -8.81 -2.33
C GLN A 650 -7.39 -10.05 -3.19
N PRO A 651 -6.47 -9.96 -4.18
CA PRO A 651 -5.96 -11.15 -4.83
C PRO A 651 -5.21 -12.02 -3.82
N HIS A 652 -5.53 -13.32 -3.81
CA HIS A 652 -4.90 -14.33 -2.96
C HIS A 652 -3.44 -14.60 -3.33
#